data_AF-A0A8H5HNZ2-F1
#
_entry.id   AF-A0A8H5HNZ2-F1
#
_cell.length_a   1.000
_cell.length_b   1.000
_cell.length_c   1.000
_cell.angle_alpha   90.00
_cell.angle_beta   90.00
_cell.angle_gamma   90.00
#
_symmetry.space_group_name_H-M   'P 1'
#
loop_
_entity.id
_entity.type
_entity.pdbx_description
1 polymer ?
#
loop_
_entity_poly.entity_id
_entity_poly.type
_entity_poly.pdbx_seq_one_letter_code
_entity_poly.pdbx_strand_id
1 'polypeptide(L)'
;MTDPRWNSRASWNIHDASRQVLEQLVTPHFLSHPLRAVELCSLFPRSGTGNRSSSPIMPEPVPKYAAVIYVSRAILDWLLTFSLPRLLTTPAFLMSNPVTNFESSPPANRTFAYQDKLPKLPIPPLEDTCERYLRALEGLQDEREHAQTKEAVRDFLMNDGPKIQEKLKDWASRKDSYIEDFWYESYLSLTDPVVLALNPFFVLENDPTPDRGAQLPRAASLVISSLGFIHDLRAGLLQPDTVRGTPLDMEQYKRLFGTSRIPTERGCVMDTKENSNHIVVLRRGQFYWFDVLDEDNLPVLTEREVLRNLQAIVSDADKTNRSEPHTPSQVARGAVGVLSTENRKIWSKLRGKLASDRHNASCLEIVDDALFVVCLDDTAPENVGDLCSNFLCGTYALDGGEQVGTCTNRWYDKLQIIVCADGAAGINFEHTGVDGHTVLRFAADIFTEGLMLLARSINPTAPTLFHATLSPHAKAYKPKHSPRLASASASPSHDTIDTTPKKLEWKMSPELRVGVRFAETRISALICQNECQALEFKGYGKNFITSHGFSPDAFVQMAFQAAYFGLYGRTECTYEPAMTKSFLHGRTEAIRTVQPESVNFTKTFFSDAPATQKVAALRQACERHSKLTRECSQGLGQDRHLYALYCLLQRQISGNLDPAPNDPAPTGPIANKMPPIFTDAGWETLGTSILSTSNCGNPALRLFGFGPVAADGYGIGYIIKEDRLSVCASSKHLQTRRFLDTLQGYLVDVQRLLIQLHRSANERPAPFVDHLGVLRDSKTGRPINGYHSEDSNSDTEEFTMPGYSFFDSGDVELLGHRKKSAHSDVGKVIPLAEY
;
A
#
# COMPACT_ATOMS: atom_id res chain seq x y z
N MET A 1 -12.68 -54.97 1.29
CA MET A 1 -13.66 -56.08 1.17
C MET A 1 -14.95 -55.44 0.69
N THR A 2 -15.25 -55.33 -0.59
CA THR A 2 -15.35 -56.35 -1.65
C THR A 2 -14.63 -55.94 -2.95
N ASP A 3 -14.04 -56.96 -3.59
CA ASP A 3 -13.23 -57.01 -4.84
C ASP A 3 -14.17 -57.32 -6.05
N PRO A 4 -13.78 -57.59 -7.33
CA PRO A 4 -12.59 -57.23 -8.15
C PRO A 4 -12.84 -56.83 -9.63
N ARG A 5 -11.80 -56.21 -10.22
CA ARG A 5 -11.15 -56.44 -11.55
C ARG A 5 -11.95 -56.42 -12.86
N TRP A 6 -11.46 -55.65 -13.84
CA TRP A 6 -10.96 -56.17 -15.12
C TRP A 6 -9.84 -55.29 -15.68
N ASN A 7 -8.72 -55.94 -16.01
CA ASN A 7 -7.53 -55.43 -16.69
C ASN A 7 -7.72 -55.57 -18.21
N SER A 8 -7.14 -54.70 -19.04
CA SER A 8 -6.04 -55.09 -19.95
C SER A 8 -5.67 -54.01 -20.97
N ARG A 9 -4.38 -53.99 -21.28
CA ARG A 9 -3.64 -53.17 -22.25
C ARG A 9 -4.08 -53.47 -23.69
N ALA A 10 -4.00 -52.44 -24.55
CA ALA A 10 -3.65 -52.62 -25.95
C ALA A 10 -2.82 -51.42 -26.44
N SER A 11 -1.55 -51.70 -26.68
CA SER A 11 -0.59 -50.90 -27.42
C SER A 11 -0.93 -50.89 -28.91
N TRP A 12 -0.88 -49.72 -29.55
CA TRP A 12 -0.65 -49.60 -30.99
C TRP A 12 0.47 -48.58 -31.23
N ASN A 13 1.57 -49.10 -31.77
CA ASN A 13 2.65 -48.37 -32.41
C ASN A 13 2.25 -48.14 -33.87
N ILE A 14 2.34 -46.90 -34.37
CA ILE A 14 2.64 -46.64 -35.78
C ILE A 14 3.71 -45.55 -35.83
N HIS A 15 4.85 -45.95 -36.40
CA HIS A 15 5.98 -45.15 -36.83
C HIS A 15 5.66 -44.34 -38.11
N ASP A 16 6.55 -43.40 -38.39
CA ASP A 16 6.79 -42.70 -39.66
C ASP A 16 5.98 -41.45 -40.01
N ALA A 17 6.55 -40.29 -39.64
CA ALA A 17 7.01 -39.32 -40.64
C ALA A 17 8.27 -38.59 -40.15
N SER A 18 9.41 -39.01 -40.72
CA SER A 18 10.76 -38.44 -40.70
C SER A 18 10.79 -36.93 -41.01
N ARG A 19 11.59 -36.10 -40.33
CA ARG A 19 13.02 -35.79 -40.62
C ARG A 19 13.34 -35.58 -42.12
N GLN A 20 13.45 -34.31 -42.54
CA GLN A 20 14.57 -33.75 -43.33
C GLN A 20 14.39 -32.22 -43.46
N VAL A 21 15.28 -31.42 -42.85
CA VAL A 21 16.42 -30.67 -43.44
C VAL A 21 15.96 -29.31 -44.01
N LEU A 22 16.26 -28.20 -43.32
CA LEU A 22 17.44 -27.32 -43.48
C LEU A 22 17.52 -26.65 -44.87
N GLU A 23 17.76 -25.34 -44.85
CA GLU A 23 18.12 -24.42 -45.95
C GLU A 23 16.99 -23.71 -46.71
N GLN A 24 16.78 -22.44 -46.33
CA GLN A 24 16.82 -21.20 -47.15
C GLN A 24 16.14 -20.12 -46.28
N LEU A 25 16.84 -19.12 -45.74
CA LEU A 25 17.51 -18.06 -46.49
C LEU A 25 18.72 -17.49 -45.73
N VAL A 26 19.77 -17.22 -46.51
CA VAL A 26 21.02 -16.55 -46.15
C VAL A 26 20.85 -15.03 -46.34
N THR A 27 21.33 -14.29 -45.33
CA THR A 27 21.79 -12.88 -45.13
C THR A 27 22.26 -12.02 -46.34
N PRO A 28 22.74 -10.73 -46.19
CA PRO A 28 22.68 -9.73 -45.06
C PRO A 28 22.49 -8.23 -45.47
N HIS A 29 22.23 -7.31 -44.51
CA HIS A 29 23.06 -6.09 -44.27
C HIS A 29 22.64 -5.22 -43.04
N PHE A 30 23.67 -4.90 -42.22
CA PHE A 30 23.96 -3.80 -41.25
C PHE A 30 22.82 -3.03 -40.54
N LEU A 31 22.70 -3.02 -39.20
CA LEU A 31 23.52 -2.39 -38.12
C LEU A 31 23.44 -0.85 -38.02
N SER A 32 22.80 -0.35 -36.95
CA SER A 32 23.37 0.69 -36.07
C SER A 32 22.70 0.69 -34.69
N HIS A 33 23.49 0.41 -33.66
CA HIS A 33 23.20 0.52 -32.23
C HIS A 33 23.31 1.99 -31.74
N PRO A 34 22.87 2.30 -30.52
CA PRO A 34 22.74 3.65 -29.94
C PRO A 34 24.11 4.20 -29.53
N LEU A 35 24.26 5.51 -29.26
CA LEU A 35 25.22 6.06 -28.27
C LEU A 35 25.05 7.59 -28.06
N ARG A 36 25.01 7.96 -26.77
CA ARG A 36 25.68 9.08 -26.06
C ARG A 36 25.37 10.55 -26.39
N ALA A 37 24.92 11.24 -25.35
CA ALA A 37 25.27 12.62 -25.05
C ALA A 37 26.43 12.67 -24.04
N VAL A 38 27.66 12.83 -24.51
CA VAL A 38 28.78 13.53 -23.83
C VAL A 38 29.77 13.93 -24.92
N GLU A 39 29.82 15.21 -25.29
CA GLU A 39 31.05 15.84 -25.78
C GLU A 39 30.94 17.38 -25.75
N LEU A 40 31.71 17.99 -24.85
CA LEU A 40 32.18 19.37 -24.93
C LEU A 40 33.60 19.37 -24.34
N CYS A 41 34.60 19.16 -25.20
CA CYS A 41 35.93 19.76 -25.11
C CYS A 41 36.68 19.44 -26.40
N SER A 42 36.89 20.49 -27.19
CA SER A 42 37.48 20.47 -28.52
C SER A 42 39.00 20.66 -28.48
N LEU A 43 39.65 20.25 -29.60
CA LEU A 43 40.93 20.74 -30.17
C LEU A 43 42.21 19.97 -29.80
N PHE A 44 42.70 19.12 -30.72
CA PHE A 44 44.00 19.22 -31.42
C PHE A 44 44.18 18.02 -32.38
N PRO A 45 44.60 18.21 -33.65
CA PRO A 45 44.81 17.09 -34.58
C PRO A 45 46.30 16.82 -34.84
N ARG A 46 46.70 15.55 -34.94
CA ARG A 46 47.32 14.92 -36.15
C ARG A 46 48.19 13.67 -35.86
N SER A 47 47.97 12.70 -36.75
CA SER A 47 48.92 11.77 -37.41
C SER A 47 49.66 10.66 -36.65
N GLY A 48 49.52 9.43 -37.18
CA GLY A 48 50.68 8.61 -37.56
C GLY A 48 50.81 7.19 -36.99
N THR A 49 50.28 6.20 -37.73
CA THR A 49 50.88 4.88 -38.07
C THR A 49 51.59 4.01 -37.00
N GLY A 50 51.21 2.72 -36.92
CA GLY A 50 52.20 1.62 -36.84
C GLY A 50 52.04 0.54 -35.75
N ASN A 51 51.39 -0.57 -36.11
CA ASN A 51 51.70 -1.99 -35.84
C ASN A 51 52.35 -2.52 -34.52
N ARG A 52 51.70 -3.61 -34.02
CA ARG A 52 52.19 -4.85 -33.36
C ARG A 52 52.30 -4.97 -31.81
N SER A 53 51.55 -5.99 -31.34
CA SER A 53 51.83 -7.05 -30.33
C SER A 53 51.87 -6.78 -28.82
N SER A 54 50.92 -7.46 -28.14
CA SER A 54 51.03 -8.25 -26.87
C SER A 54 51.32 -7.55 -25.54
N SER A 55 50.27 -7.42 -24.70
CA SER A 55 50.11 -7.89 -23.29
C SER A 55 48.97 -7.11 -22.59
N PRO A 56 48.07 -7.72 -21.78
CA PRO A 56 46.93 -7.02 -21.20
C PRO A 56 47.32 -6.24 -19.94
N ILE A 57 47.05 -4.93 -19.95
CA ILE A 57 47.16 -4.04 -18.79
C ILE A 57 45.75 -3.87 -18.20
N MET A 58 45.63 -4.08 -16.89
CA MET A 58 44.42 -3.91 -16.07
C MET A 58 43.88 -2.46 -16.17
N PRO A 59 42.56 -2.22 -16.19
CA PRO A 59 42.04 -0.86 -16.19
C PRO A 59 42.08 -0.26 -14.78
N GLU A 60 42.70 0.91 -14.65
CA GLU A 60 42.60 1.77 -13.46
C GLU A 60 41.16 2.32 -13.28
N PRO A 61 40.75 2.63 -12.03
CA PRO A 61 39.39 3.02 -11.71
C PRO A 61 39.08 4.48 -12.09
N VAL A 62 37.83 4.70 -12.51
CA VAL A 62 37.24 6.02 -12.80
C VAL A 62 37.35 6.96 -11.59
N PRO A 63 37.65 8.26 -11.75
CA PRO A 63 37.93 9.14 -10.62
C PRO A 63 36.66 9.46 -9.81
N LYS A 64 36.77 9.34 -8.48
CA LYS A 64 35.75 9.62 -7.45
C LYS A 64 35.10 11.03 -7.51
N TYR A 65 35.58 11.92 -8.37
CA TYR A 65 35.15 13.33 -8.42
C TYR A 65 33.86 13.56 -9.23
N ALA A 66 33.52 12.70 -10.20
CA ALA A 66 32.29 12.86 -10.99
C ALA A 66 31.00 12.53 -10.21
N ALA A 67 31.08 11.58 -9.28
CA ALA A 67 29.97 11.21 -8.38
C ALA A 67 29.64 12.32 -7.37
N VAL A 68 30.66 13.05 -6.90
CA VAL A 68 30.49 14.14 -5.92
C VAL A 68 29.69 15.30 -6.51
N ILE A 69 29.90 15.66 -7.78
CA ILE A 69 29.21 16.79 -8.41
C ILE A 69 27.73 16.49 -8.67
N TYR A 70 27.38 15.25 -9.05
CA TYR A 70 26.00 14.84 -9.28
C TYR A 70 25.20 14.76 -7.97
N VAL A 71 25.81 14.25 -6.90
CA VAL A 71 25.23 14.18 -5.55
C VAL A 71 25.06 15.58 -4.95
N SER A 72 26.04 16.49 -5.13
CA SER A 72 25.91 17.86 -4.64
C SER A 72 24.79 18.65 -5.34
N ARG A 73 24.54 18.42 -6.64
CA ARG A 73 23.48 19.13 -7.38
C ARG A 73 22.08 18.60 -7.02
N ALA A 74 21.93 17.29 -6.85
CA ALA A 74 20.69 16.68 -6.37
C ALA A 74 20.35 17.11 -4.93
N ILE A 75 21.37 17.23 -4.06
CA ILE A 75 21.20 17.74 -2.68
C ILE A 75 20.89 19.24 -2.69
N LEU A 76 21.49 20.04 -3.58
CA LEU A 76 21.19 21.48 -3.67
C LEU A 76 19.77 21.75 -4.18
N ASP A 77 19.33 21.02 -5.22
CA ASP A 77 17.96 21.11 -5.74
C ASP A 77 16.94 20.62 -4.70
N TRP A 78 17.29 19.59 -3.92
CA TRP A 78 16.48 19.11 -2.79
C TRP A 78 16.39 20.14 -1.64
N LEU A 79 17.51 20.77 -1.26
CA LEU A 79 17.56 21.78 -0.19
C LEU A 79 16.85 23.10 -0.57
N LEU A 80 16.92 23.51 -1.84
CA LEU A 80 16.27 24.73 -2.33
C LEU A 80 14.74 24.59 -2.45
N THR A 81 14.24 23.35 -2.60
CA THR A 81 12.80 23.06 -2.66
C THR A 81 12.12 23.18 -1.29
N PHE A 82 12.88 23.09 -0.18
CA PHE A 82 12.34 23.10 1.19
C PHE A 82 12.58 24.40 1.99
N SER A 83 13.28 25.39 1.42
CA SER A 83 13.63 26.62 2.14
C SER A 83 13.09 27.88 1.45
N LEU A 84 11.77 28.09 1.42
CA LEU A 84 11.11 29.42 1.35
C LEU A 84 9.57 29.31 1.30
N PRO A 85 8.82 29.80 2.31
CA PRO A 85 7.37 29.91 2.20
C PRO A 85 7.02 31.21 1.46
N ARG A 86 6.56 31.13 0.21
CA ARG A 86 5.87 32.26 -0.44
C ARG A 86 4.37 32.14 -0.22
N LEU A 87 3.81 33.13 0.46
CA LEU A 87 2.38 33.34 0.69
C LEU A 87 1.59 33.32 -0.62
N LEU A 88 0.73 32.32 -0.80
CA LEU A 88 -0.53 32.44 -1.53
C LEU A 88 -1.56 31.51 -0.86
N THR A 89 -2.62 32.13 -0.35
CA THR A 89 -3.72 31.51 0.38
C THR A 89 -4.72 30.85 -0.57
N THR A 90 -4.77 29.51 -0.62
CA THR A 90 -5.94 28.71 -1.06
C THR A 90 -5.88 27.30 -0.44
N PRO A 91 -7.03 26.68 -0.08
CA PRO A 91 -7.08 25.51 0.79
C PRO A 91 -7.00 24.19 0.00
N ALA A 92 -5.80 23.62 -0.16
CA ALA A 92 -5.66 22.26 -0.68
C ALA A 92 -5.76 21.26 0.48
N PHE A 93 -6.83 20.46 0.58
CA PHE A 93 -7.00 19.32 1.50
C PHE A 93 -6.05 18.16 1.12
N LEU A 94 -4.81 18.19 1.58
CA LEU A 94 -3.88 17.08 1.59
C LEU A 94 -3.20 16.99 2.96
N MET A 95 -3.06 15.76 3.44
CA MET A 95 -2.30 15.41 4.65
C MET A 95 -0.87 15.94 4.48
N SER A 96 -0.35 16.67 5.46
CA SER A 96 1.09 16.89 5.54
C SER A 96 1.76 15.54 5.68
N ASN A 97 2.77 15.27 4.85
CA ASN A 97 3.50 14.00 4.92
C ASN A 97 4.07 13.85 6.34
N PRO A 98 3.80 12.73 7.04
CA PRO A 98 4.34 12.52 8.37
C PRO A 98 5.82 12.18 8.19
N VAL A 99 6.69 13.17 8.36
CA VAL A 99 8.15 13.02 8.32
C VAL A 99 8.71 13.76 9.52
N THR A 100 9.69 13.16 10.20
CA THR A 100 10.41 13.84 11.27
C THR A 100 11.18 15.04 10.68
N ASN A 101 10.93 16.24 11.21
CA ASN A 101 11.74 17.42 10.90
C ASN A 101 13.06 17.36 11.66
N PHE A 102 14.13 17.86 11.03
CA PHE A 102 15.44 17.90 11.65
C PHE A 102 15.49 18.90 12.82
N GLU A 103 15.81 18.41 14.03
CA GLU A 103 16.03 19.23 15.22
C GLU A 103 17.25 18.71 15.99
N SER A 104 18.21 19.57 16.31
CA SER A 104 19.50 19.16 16.90
C SER A 104 19.44 18.80 18.38
N SER A 105 18.40 19.20 19.10
CA SER A 105 18.27 18.99 20.56
C SER A 105 16.79 18.98 20.97
N PRO A 106 16.04 17.90 20.65
CA PRO A 106 14.64 17.80 21.00
C PRO A 106 14.43 17.68 22.52
N PRO A 107 13.35 18.27 23.08
CA PRO A 107 13.00 18.04 24.48
C PRO A 107 12.64 16.56 24.71
N ALA A 108 13.08 16.01 25.84
CA ALA A 108 12.74 14.64 26.24
C ALA A 108 11.22 14.48 26.44
N ASN A 109 10.70 13.29 26.18
CA ASN A 109 9.28 12.93 26.32
C ASN A 109 8.32 13.76 25.44
N ARG A 110 8.79 14.28 24.31
CA ARG A 110 7.95 15.05 23.40
C ARG A 110 6.97 14.19 22.62
N THR A 111 7.30 12.92 22.31
CA THR A 111 6.50 12.07 21.40
C THR A 111 5.01 12.07 21.75
N PHE A 112 4.68 11.89 23.02
CA PHE A 112 3.29 11.83 23.49
C PHE A 112 2.79 13.13 24.13
N ALA A 113 3.47 14.27 23.93
CA ALA A 113 3.19 15.53 24.62
C ALA A 113 1.81 16.15 24.36
N TYR A 114 1.11 15.66 23.33
CA TYR A 114 -0.26 16.06 22.99
C TYR A 114 -1.31 15.00 23.30
N GLN A 115 -0.92 13.77 23.67
CA GLN A 115 -1.82 12.63 23.82
C GLN A 115 -2.98 12.94 24.78
N ASP A 116 -2.67 13.40 26.00
CA ASP A 116 -3.67 13.77 27.02
C ASP A 116 -4.46 15.05 26.70
N LYS A 117 -4.11 15.76 25.61
CA LYS A 117 -4.77 17.01 25.17
C LYS A 117 -5.72 16.78 23.99
N LEU A 118 -5.73 15.59 23.41
CA LEU A 118 -6.59 15.27 22.28
C LEU A 118 -8.05 15.20 22.72
N PRO A 119 -8.99 15.77 21.94
CA PRO A 119 -10.41 15.61 22.22
C PRO A 119 -10.85 14.16 22.02
N LYS A 120 -11.82 13.67 22.80
CA LYS A 120 -12.46 12.38 22.53
C LYS A 120 -13.18 12.40 21.18
N LEU A 121 -13.23 11.25 20.51
CA LEU A 121 -13.96 11.10 19.26
C LEU A 121 -15.46 11.36 19.51
N PRO A 122 -16.10 12.29 18.76
CA PRO A 122 -17.50 12.64 18.99
C PRO A 122 -18.43 11.51 18.55
N ILE A 123 -19.56 11.37 19.25
CA ILE A 123 -20.69 10.55 18.79
C ILE A 123 -21.62 11.47 17.99
N PRO A 124 -21.88 11.19 16.70
CA PRO A 124 -22.78 12.01 15.89
C PRO A 124 -24.24 11.96 16.42
N PRO A 125 -25.07 12.98 16.12
CA PRO A 125 -26.51 12.86 16.27
C PRO A 125 -27.05 11.64 15.50
N LEU A 126 -28.05 10.98 16.08
CA LEU A 126 -28.60 9.75 15.50
C LEU A 126 -29.33 10.04 14.18
N GLU A 127 -30.08 11.14 14.13
CA GLU A 127 -30.84 11.59 12.97
C GLU A 127 -29.90 11.88 11.79
N ASP A 128 -28.83 12.64 12.03
CA ASP A 128 -27.79 12.93 11.05
C ASP A 128 -27.15 11.65 10.49
N THR A 129 -26.90 10.67 11.37
CA THR A 129 -26.30 9.39 11.00
C THR A 129 -27.22 8.61 10.08
N CYS A 130 -28.50 8.53 10.43
CA CYS A 130 -29.53 7.88 9.63
C CYS A 130 -29.75 8.59 8.29
N GLU A 131 -29.70 9.92 8.24
CA GLU A 131 -29.78 10.68 6.99
C GLU A 131 -28.59 10.39 6.07
N ARG A 132 -27.36 10.39 6.62
CA ARG A 132 -26.15 10.05 5.85
C ARG A 132 -26.17 8.60 5.36
N TYR A 133 -26.66 7.67 6.17
CA TYR A 133 -26.85 6.26 5.80
C TYR A 133 -27.79 6.11 4.60
N LEU A 134 -28.97 6.74 4.65
CA LEU A 134 -29.92 6.74 3.53
C LEU A 134 -29.30 7.37 2.27
N ARG A 135 -28.64 8.52 2.41
CA ARG A 135 -28.00 9.20 1.28
C ARG A 135 -26.91 8.34 0.62
N ALA A 136 -26.11 7.61 1.40
CA ALA A 136 -25.07 6.73 0.88
C ALA A 136 -25.65 5.54 0.08
N LEU A 137 -26.89 5.13 0.39
CA LEU A 137 -27.59 4.05 -0.30
C LEU A 137 -28.41 4.50 -1.51
N GLU A 138 -28.75 5.79 -1.61
CA GLU A 138 -29.59 6.33 -2.69
C GLU A 138 -29.03 6.04 -4.10
N GLY A 139 -27.70 6.01 -4.23
CA GLY A 139 -27.02 5.65 -5.49
C GLY A 139 -26.81 4.15 -5.73
N LEU A 140 -27.19 3.30 -4.77
CA LEU A 140 -26.93 1.86 -4.73
C LEU A 140 -28.19 1.00 -4.71
N GLN A 141 -29.36 1.61 -4.52
CA GLN A 141 -30.65 0.93 -4.37
C GLN A 141 -31.65 1.41 -5.42
N ASP A 142 -32.55 0.53 -5.85
CA ASP A 142 -33.73 0.96 -6.59
C ASP A 142 -34.75 1.70 -5.69
N GLU A 143 -35.77 2.32 -6.29
CA GLU A 143 -36.76 3.10 -5.53
C GLU A 143 -37.51 2.27 -4.48
N ARG A 144 -37.76 0.99 -4.75
CA ARG A 144 -38.50 0.09 -3.87
C ARG A 144 -37.63 -0.34 -2.69
N GLU A 145 -36.41 -0.77 -2.95
CA GLU A 145 -35.41 -1.10 -1.93
C GLU A 145 -35.15 0.10 -1.03
N HIS A 146 -34.96 1.28 -1.63
CA HIS A 146 -34.68 2.50 -0.89
C HIS A 146 -35.87 2.95 -0.03
N ALA A 147 -37.11 2.76 -0.50
CA ALA A 147 -38.31 3.00 0.29
C ALA A 147 -38.40 2.05 1.50
N GLN A 148 -38.00 0.78 1.34
CA GLN A 148 -37.95 -0.18 2.45
C GLN A 148 -36.90 0.21 3.49
N THR A 149 -35.70 0.60 3.07
CA THR A 149 -34.66 1.09 3.98
C THR A 149 -35.09 2.36 4.70
N LYS A 150 -35.77 3.30 4.03
CA LYS A 150 -36.35 4.49 4.67
C LYS A 150 -37.33 4.14 5.79
N GLU A 151 -38.17 3.14 5.57
CA GLU A 151 -39.11 2.66 6.58
C GLU A 151 -38.39 2.00 7.77
N ALA A 152 -37.37 1.17 7.50
CA ALA A 152 -36.52 0.57 8.54
C ALA A 152 -35.79 1.62 9.39
N VAL A 153 -35.27 2.68 8.76
CA VAL A 153 -34.64 3.80 9.46
C VAL A 153 -35.65 4.58 10.29
N ARG A 154 -36.85 4.83 9.75
CA ARG A 154 -37.94 5.51 10.48
C ARG A 154 -38.35 4.72 11.73
N ASP A 155 -38.53 3.41 11.59
CA ASP A 155 -38.85 2.51 12.69
C ASP A 155 -37.74 2.54 13.77
N PHE A 156 -36.48 2.46 13.36
CA PHE A 156 -35.34 2.52 14.28
C PHE A 156 -35.28 3.85 15.06
N LEU A 157 -35.47 4.99 14.38
CA LEU A 157 -35.48 6.32 15.01
C LEU A 157 -36.62 6.49 16.03
N MET A 158 -37.77 5.84 15.79
CA MET A 158 -38.92 5.91 16.72
C MET A 158 -38.81 4.93 17.89
N ASN A 159 -38.07 3.84 17.74
CA ASN A 159 -38.07 2.72 18.68
C ASN A 159 -36.70 2.49 19.35
N ASP A 160 -35.87 1.60 18.81
CA ASP A 160 -34.65 1.12 19.48
C ASP A 160 -33.51 2.15 19.44
N GLY A 161 -33.45 2.97 18.39
CA GLY A 161 -32.40 3.95 18.12
C GLY A 161 -32.09 4.89 19.29
N PRO A 162 -33.06 5.66 19.80
CA PRO A 162 -32.81 6.58 20.93
C PRO A 162 -32.29 5.88 22.19
N LYS A 163 -32.78 4.66 22.47
CA LYS A 163 -32.35 3.89 23.65
C LYS A 163 -30.92 3.41 23.51
N ILE A 164 -30.54 2.90 22.34
CA ILE A 164 -29.17 2.43 22.10
C ILE A 164 -28.17 3.60 21.98
N GLN A 165 -28.61 4.75 21.47
CA GLN A 165 -27.83 5.99 21.43
C GLN A 165 -27.40 6.42 22.84
N GLU A 166 -28.32 6.44 23.81
CA GLU A 166 -27.99 6.79 25.19
C GLU A 166 -27.05 5.77 25.85
N LYS A 167 -27.19 4.49 25.52
CA LYS A 167 -26.24 3.45 25.97
C LYS A 167 -24.85 3.65 25.38
N LEU A 168 -24.75 4.07 24.12
CA LEU A 168 -23.46 4.37 23.52
C LEU A 168 -22.80 5.59 24.18
N LYS A 169 -23.57 6.61 24.55
CA LYS A 169 -23.07 7.75 25.31
C LYS A 169 -22.57 7.33 26.70
N ASP A 170 -23.30 6.47 27.39
CA ASP A 170 -22.85 5.90 28.67
C ASP A 170 -21.54 5.10 28.51
N TRP A 171 -21.48 4.21 27.51
CA TRP A 171 -20.26 3.46 27.16
C TRP A 171 -19.07 4.40 26.92
N ALA A 172 -19.25 5.43 26.09
CA ALA A 172 -18.22 6.39 25.75
C ALA A 172 -17.74 7.24 26.94
N SER A 173 -18.58 7.44 27.95
CA SER A 173 -18.17 8.18 29.17
C SER A 173 -17.05 7.46 29.93
N ARG A 174 -16.97 6.13 29.81
CA ARG A 174 -16.02 5.24 30.50
C ARG A 174 -14.80 4.85 29.64
N LYS A 175 -14.70 5.34 28.41
CA LYS A 175 -13.68 4.94 27.41
C LYS A 175 -13.02 6.16 26.78
N ASP A 176 -11.80 6.01 26.28
CA ASP A 176 -11.08 7.09 25.59
C ASP A 176 -11.65 7.37 24.20
N SER A 177 -12.13 6.31 23.54
CA SER A 177 -12.85 6.36 22.27
C SER A 177 -14.03 5.39 22.31
N TYR A 178 -15.19 5.80 21.79
CA TYR A 178 -16.39 4.96 21.83
C TYR A 178 -16.29 3.71 20.94
N ILE A 179 -15.42 3.75 19.92
CA ILE A 179 -15.36 2.75 18.85
C ILE A 179 -14.18 1.79 18.97
N GLU A 180 -13.11 2.19 19.67
CA GLU A 180 -11.82 1.49 19.63
C GLU A 180 -11.94 0.00 19.99
N ASP A 181 -12.59 -0.32 21.10
CA ASP A 181 -12.78 -1.69 21.57
C ASP A 181 -13.55 -2.54 20.55
N PHE A 182 -14.66 -2.02 20.02
CA PHE A 182 -15.46 -2.72 19.00
C PHE A 182 -14.66 -2.94 17.72
N TRP A 183 -13.82 -1.98 17.34
CA TRP A 183 -12.99 -2.07 16.15
C TRP A 183 -11.87 -3.11 16.30
N TYR A 184 -11.23 -3.21 17.47
CA TYR A 184 -10.27 -4.29 17.73
C TYR A 184 -10.94 -5.67 17.73
N GLU A 185 -12.10 -5.78 18.40
CA GLU A 185 -12.88 -7.01 18.45
C GLU A 185 -13.25 -7.49 17.04
N SER A 186 -13.61 -6.57 16.14
CA SER A 186 -13.95 -6.89 14.76
C SER A 186 -12.82 -7.62 14.04
N TYR A 187 -11.57 -7.14 14.15
CA TYR A 187 -10.42 -7.80 13.53
C TYR A 187 -10.03 -9.09 14.24
N LEU A 188 -10.01 -9.08 15.58
CA LEU A 188 -9.50 -10.19 16.39
C LEU A 188 -10.43 -11.41 16.39
N SER A 189 -11.73 -11.19 16.15
CA SER A 189 -12.73 -12.26 16.04
C SER A 189 -12.77 -12.94 14.66
N LEU A 190 -12.21 -12.31 13.61
CA LEU A 190 -12.14 -12.91 12.28
C LEU A 190 -11.32 -14.19 12.29
N THR A 191 -11.88 -15.23 11.67
CA THR A 191 -11.22 -16.54 11.54
C THR A 191 -10.44 -16.68 10.25
N ASP A 192 -10.69 -15.80 9.28
CA ASP A 192 -10.02 -15.80 7.99
C ASP A 192 -8.51 -15.54 8.12
N PRO A 193 -7.71 -16.01 7.15
CA PRO A 193 -6.28 -15.78 7.20
C PRO A 193 -5.99 -14.28 7.10
N VAL A 194 -4.97 -13.80 7.80
CA VAL A 194 -4.60 -12.38 7.72
C VAL A 194 -3.99 -12.00 6.37
N VAL A 195 -3.39 -12.98 5.68
CA VAL A 195 -2.83 -12.82 4.34
C VAL A 195 -3.94 -12.62 3.33
N LEU A 196 -3.77 -11.66 2.42
CA LEU A 196 -4.76 -11.21 1.42
C LEU A 196 -6.01 -10.56 2.02
N ALA A 197 -6.59 -11.10 3.09
CA ALA A 197 -7.83 -10.56 3.66
C ALA A 197 -7.64 -9.33 4.54
N LEU A 198 -6.44 -9.14 5.12
CA LEU A 198 -6.20 -8.09 6.12
C LEU A 198 -4.89 -7.33 5.89
N ASN A 199 -3.76 -8.02 5.84
CA ASN A 199 -2.44 -7.37 5.82
C ASN A 199 -2.20 -6.61 4.51
N PRO A 200 -2.00 -5.28 4.56
CA PRO A 200 -1.54 -4.51 3.41
C PRO A 200 -0.02 -4.60 3.25
N PHE A 201 0.49 -3.97 2.19
CA PHE A 201 1.92 -3.81 1.97
C PHE A 201 2.29 -2.44 1.39
N PHE A 202 3.51 -1.99 1.68
CA PHE A 202 4.19 -0.88 1.04
C PHE A 202 5.39 -1.37 0.23
N VAL A 203 5.62 -0.78 -0.94
CA VAL A 203 6.87 -0.91 -1.71
C VAL A 203 7.61 0.41 -1.61
N LEU A 204 8.84 0.37 -1.10
CA LEU A 204 9.69 1.55 -0.98
C LEU A 204 10.30 1.91 -2.35
N GLU A 205 10.55 3.20 -2.57
CA GLU A 205 11.36 3.66 -3.70
C GLU A 205 12.77 3.07 -3.61
N ASN A 206 13.44 2.90 -4.75
CA ASN A 206 14.80 2.35 -4.78
C ASN A 206 15.83 3.32 -4.21
N ASP A 207 16.92 2.77 -3.65
CA ASP A 207 18.07 3.58 -3.26
C ASP A 207 18.67 4.26 -4.52
N PRO A 208 19.08 5.54 -4.43
CA PRO A 208 19.69 6.24 -5.57
C PRO A 208 21.00 5.61 -6.05
N THR A 209 21.66 4.76 -5.26
CA THR A 209 22.95 4.16 -5.59
C THR A 209 22.87 2.64 -5.78
N PRO A 210 23.41 2.07 -6.89
CA PRO A 210 23.32 0.63 -7.16
C PRO A 210 23.94 -0.26 -6.07
N ASP A 211 25.08 0.14 -5.48
CA ASP A 211 25.78 -0.66 -4.46
C ASP A 211 24.98 -0.78 -3.17
N ARG A 212 24.28 0.29 -2.76
CA ARG A 212 23.33 0.22 -1.63
C ARG A 212 21.98 -0.34 -2.05
N GLY A 213 21.66 -0.27 -3.32
CA GLY A 213 20.50 -0.90 -3.92
C GLY A 213 20.57 -2.43 -3.92
N ALA A 214 21.74 -3.05 -3.71
CA ALA A 214 21.87 -4.49 -3.55
C ALA A 214 21.19 -5.00 -2.26
N GLN A 215 20.70 -6.24 -2.29
CA GLN A 215 19.88 -6.82 -1.22
C GLN A 215 20.43 -6.64 0.20
N LEU A 216 21.64 -7.15 0.49
CA LEU A 216 22.16 -7.18 1.86
C LEU A 216 22.58 -5.80 2.40
N PRO A 217 23.27 -4.95 1.63
CA PRO A 217 23.52 -3.56 2.04
C PRO A 217 22.23 -2.80 2.32
N ARG A 218 21.22 -2.92 1.45
CA ARG A 218 19.92 -2.28 1.65
C ARG A 218 19.22 -2.78 2.91
N ALA A 219 19.19 -4.09 3.12
CA ALA A 219 18.61 -4.71 4.31
C ALA A 219 19.31 -4.24 5.58
N ALA A 220 20.66 -4.19 5.61
CA ALA A 220 21.41 -3.71 6.75
C ALA A 220 21.11 -2.23 7.06
N SER A 221 21.04 -1.37 6.04
CA SER A 221 20.67 0.03 6.21
C SER A 221 19.24 0.18 6.73
N LEU A 222 18.27 -0.58 6.21
CA LEU A 222 16.88 -0.54 6.67
C LEU A 222 16.78 -0.98 8.14
N VAL A 223 17.48 -2.06 8.53
CA VAL A 223 17.53 -2.49 9.94
C VAL A 223 18.07 -1.37 10.82
N ILE A 224 19.22 -0.77 10.51
CA ILE A 224 19.81 0.31 11.32
C ILE A 224 18.88 1.52 11.41
N SER A 225 18.29 1.94 10.29
CA SER A 225 17.30 3.02 10.28
C SER A 225 16.09 2.70 11.18
N SER A 226 15.61 1.45 11.16
CA SER A 226 14.53 1.01 12.04
C SER A 226 14.92 1.03 13.51
N LEU A 227 16.14 0.63 13.87
CA LEU A 227 16.63 0.71 15.26
C LEU A 227 16.71 2.17 15.73
N GLY A 228 17.11 3.09 14.85
CA GLY A 228 17.09 4.53 15.14
C GLY A 228 15.68 5.04 15.46
N PHE A 229 14.70 4.66 14.64
CA PHE A 229 13.29 4.98 14.87
C PHE A 229 12.77 4.42 16.21
N ILE A 230 13.06 3.14 16.49
CA ILE A 230 12.64 2.46 17.73
C ILE A 230 13.23 3.14 18.97
N HIS A 231 14.53 3.47 18.93
CA HIS A 231 15.19 4.20 20.00
C HIS A 231 14.49 5.54 20.25
N ASP A 232 14.32 6.38 19.24
CA ASP A 232 13.73 7.71 19.40
C ASP A 232 12.25 7.64 19.84
N LEU A 233 11.51 6.60 19.40
CA LEU A 233 10.16 6.33 19.88
C LEU A 233 10.15 6.00 21.38
N ARG A 234 10.95 5.01 21.81
CA ARG A 234 11.00 4.55 23.21
C ARG A 234 11.57 5.61 24.16
N ALA A 235 12.55 6.39 23.70
CA ALA A 235 13.14 7.50 24.45
C ALA A 235 12.27 8.77 24.48
N GLY A 236 11.11 8.77 23.81
CA GLY A 236 10.22 9.93 23.78
C GLY A 236 10.79 11.11 22.97
N LEU A 237 11.71 10.84 22.03
CA LEU A 237 12.40 11.84 21.19
C LEU A 237 11.78 11.99 19.79
N LEU A 238 10.93 11.05 19.36
CA LEU A 238 10.23 11.14 18.08
C LEU A 238 9.34 12.40 18.05
N GLN A 239 9.32 13.10 16.91
CA GLN A 239 8.50 14.30 16.78
C GLN A 239 7.01 13.94 16.78
N PRO A 240 6.16 14.62 17.56
CA PRO A 240 4.73 14.41 17.53
C PRO A 240 4.13 14.59 16.14
N ASP A 241 3.22 13.70 15.77
CA ASP A 241 2.50 13.81 14.52
C ASP A 241 1.54 15.00 14.56
N THR A 242 1.58 15.82 13.51
CA THR A 242 0.62 16.92 13.32
C THR A 242 0.17 16.99 11.87
N VAL A 243 -1.08 17.39 11.65
CA VAL A 243 -1.60 17.79 10.34
C VAL A 243 -2.06 19.23 10.41
N ARG A 244 -1.36 20.13 9.70
CA ARG A 244 -1.65 21.59 9.71
C ARG A 244 -1.68 22.21 11.11
N GLY A 245 -0.78 21.73 11.98
CA GLY A 245 -0.70 22.18 13.37
C GLY A 245 -1.72 21.53 14.31
N THR A 246 -2.65 20.70 13.81
CA THR A 246 -3.50 19.85 14.66
C THR A 246 -2.72 18.60 15.07
N PRO A 247 -2.48 18.35 16.36
CA PRO A 247 -1.84 17.13 16.83
C PRO A 247 -2.65 15.87 16.49
N LEU A 248 -1.95 14.76 16.30
CA LEU A 248 -2.55 13.45 16.06
C LEU A 248 -2.24 12.48 17.21
N ASP A 249 -3.13 11.51 17.38
CA ASP A 249 -2.99 10.36 18.27
C ASP A 249 -1.77 9.52 17.92
N MET A 250 -0.95 9.23 18.92
CA MET A 250 0.26 8.41 18.76
C MET A 250 0.19 7.08 19.51
N GLU A 251 -0.96 6.69 20.07
CA GLU A 251 -1.06 5.49 20.92
C GLU A 251 -0.69 4.21 20.14
N GLN A 252 -1.05 4.14 18.86
CA GLN A 252 -0.74 3.01 17.98
C GLN A 252 0.76 2.75 17.80
N TYR A 253 1.64 3.74 17.99
CA TYR A 253 3.09 3.54 17.86
C TYR A 253 3.64 2.55 18.87
N LYS A 254 3.01 2.43 20.05
CA LYS A 254 3.39 1.43 21.06
C LYS A 254 3.22 -0.02 20.60
N ARG A 255 2.41 -0.25 19.55
CA ARG A 255 2.09 -1.57 18.99
C ARG A 255 2.81 -1.86 17.67
N LEU A 256 3.74 -1.00 17.27
CA LEU A 256 4.44 -1.11 15.98
C LEU A 256 5.58 -2.14 16.04
N PHE A 257 6.24 -2.28 17.18
CA PHE A 257 7.41 -3.15 17.36
C PHE A 257 7.28 -4.03 18.60
N GLY A 258 7.89 -5.21 18.53
CA GLY A 258 7.77 -6.20 19.61
C GLY A 258 6.34 -6.73 19.75
N THR A 259 5.52 -6.58 18.71
CA THR A 259 4.09 -6.91 18.73
C THR A 259 3.80 -8.08 17.82
N SER A 260 2.98 -9.04 18.27
CA SER A 260 2.55 -10.22 17.51
C SER A 260 1.05 -10.39 17.63
N ARG A 261 0.38 -10.84 16.56
CA ARG A 261 -1.00 -11.31 16.63
C ARG A 261 -1.04 -12.80 16.96
N ILE A 262 -1.43 -13.13 18.19
CA ILE A 262 -1.45 -14.50 18.69
C ILE A 262 -2.83 -15.14 18.50
N PRO A 263 -2.96 -16.25 17.75
CA PRO A 263 -4.20 -17.00 17.66
C PRO A 263 -4.45 -17.80 18.96
N THR A 264 -5.68 -17.74 19.49
CA THR A 264 -6.12 -18.49 20.67
C THR A 264 -7.39 -19.28 20.37
N GLU A 265 -7.89 -20.10 21.31
CA GLU A 265 -9.14 -20.83 21.13
C GLU A 265 -10.38 -19.92 21.06
N ARG A 266 -10.30 -18.71 21.65
CA ARG A 266 -11.42 -17.76 21.78
C ARG A 266 -11.37 -16.59 20.80
N GLY A 267 -10.39 -16.57 19.89
CA GLY A 267 -10.10 -15.43 19.00
C GLY A 267 -8.61 -15.14 18.97
N CYS A 268 -8.20 -14.05 18.34
CA CYS A 268 -6.82 -13.59 18.41
C CYS A 268 -6.63 -12.57 19.54
N VAL A 269 -5.40 -12.40 20.00
CA VAL A 269 -5.00 -11.29 20.87
C VAL A 269 -3.77 -10.61 20.27
N MET A 270 -3.64 -9.30 20.49
CA MET A 270 -2.40 -8.59 20.22
C MET A 270 -1.52 -8.67 21.46
N ASP A 271 -0.35 -9.27 21.33
CA ASP A 271 0.65 -9.34 22.40
C ASP A 271 1.80 -8.40 22.08
N THR A 272 2.26 -7.62 23.06
CA THR A 272 3.30 -6.59 22.86
C THR A 272 4.35 -6.66 23.94
N LYS A 273 5.60 -6.82 23.52
CA LYS A 273 6.79 -6.86 24.36
C LYS A 273 7.56 -5.55 24.29
N GLU A 274 7.29 -4.65 25.23
CA GLU A 274 7.89 -3.32 25.28
C GLU A 274 9.43 -3.34 25.37
N ASN A 275 9.99 -4.32 26.07
CA ASN A 275 11.44 -4.45 26.31
C ASN A 275 12.15 -5.34 25.28
N SER A 276 11.51 -5.63 24.14
CA SER A 276 12.14 -6.43 23.08
C SER A 276 13.42 -5.78 22.56
N ASN A 277 14.48 -6.57 22.39
CA ASN A 277 15.82 -6.11 22.02
C ASN A 277 16.42 -6.83 20.80
N HIS A 278 15.72 -7.79 20.20
CA HIS A 278 16.21 -8.62 19.10
C HIS A 278 15.33 -8.52 17.85
N ILE A 279 15.88 -8.93 16.71
CA ILE A 279 15.15 -9.11 15.46
C ILE A 279 15.18 -10.57 15.04
N VAL A 280 14.25 -10.93 14.15
CA VAL A 280 14.23 -12.22 13.47
C VAL A 280 14.44 -12.01 11.97
N VAL A 281 15.27 -12.86 11.35
CA VAL A 281 15.59 -12.84 9.92
C VAL A 281 15.16 -14.17 9.30
N LEU A 282 14.40 -14.09 8.21
CA LEU A 282 13.93 -15.22 7.41
C LEU A 282 14.67 -15.29 6.08
N ARG A 283 15.23 -16.46 5.77
CA ARG A 283 15.79 -16.78 4.45
C ARG A 283 15.44 -18.23 4.11
N ARG A 284 14.79 -18.45 2.96
CA ARG A 284 14.34 -19.78 2.52
C ARG A 284 13.55 -20.52 3.61
N GLY A 285 12.61 -19.83 4.27
CA GLY A 285 11.76 -20.40 5.33
C GLY A 285 12.48 -20.74 6.64
N GLN A 286 13.79 -20.47 6.74
CA GLN A 286 14.59 -20.69 7.95
C GLN A 286 14.65 -19.41 8.79
N PHE A 287 14.63 -19.56 10.11
CA PHE A 287 14.55 -18.46 11.07
C PHE A 287 15.89 -18.28 11.77
N TYR A 288 16.34 -17.05 11.86
CA TYR A 288 17.56 -16.66 12.56
C TYR A 288 17.25 -15.46 13.47
N TRP A 289 17.93 -15.34 14.61
CA TRP A 289 17.75 -14.20 15.51
C TRP A 289 19.08 -13.78 16.13
N PHE A 290 19.16 -12.52 16.55
CA PHE A 290 20.26 -11.97 17.34
C PHE A 290 19.83 -10.64 17.98
N ASP A 291 20.48 -10.29 19.08
CA ASP A 291 20.23 -9.05 19.79
C ASP A 291 20.76 -7.85 18.99
N VAL A 292 19.98 -6.78 18.99
CA VAL A 292 20.27 -5.54 18.24
C VAL A 292 20.19 -4.29 19.11
N LEU A 293 19.55 -4.36 20.28
CA LEU A 293 19.49 -3.30 21.28
C LEU A 293 20.03 -3.77 22.64
N ASP A 294 20.48 -2.84 23.48
CA ASP A 294 20.72 -3.07 24.91
C ASP A 294 19.49 -2.69 25.77
N GLU A 295 19.64 -2.77 27.09
CA GLU A 295 18.60 -2.44 28.07
C GLU A 295 18.14 -0.97 28.00
N ASP A 296 19.01 -0.06 27.53
CA ASP A 296 18.73 1.35 27.32
C ASP A 296 18.13 1.63 25.92
N ASN A 297 17.83 0.59 25.14
CA ASN A 297 17.34 0.67 23.76
C ASN A 297 18.34 1.27 22.77
N LEU A 298 19.64 1.24 23.09
CA LEU A 298 20.70 1.71 22.18
C LEU A 298 21.13 0.58 21.24
N PRO A 299 21.34 0.87 19.94
CA PRO A 299 21.87 -0.11 19.00
C PRO A 299 23.23 -0.69 19.44
N VAL A 300 23.36 -2.02 19.45
CA VAL A 300 24.60 -2.72 19.85
C VAL A 300 25.46 -3.17 18.64
N LEU A 301 24.97 -2.94 17.42
CA LEU A 301 25.63 -3.31 16.17
C LEU A 301 25.71 -2.11 15.22
N THR A 302 26.84 -2.00 14.53
CA THR A 302 26.99 -1.08 13.39
C THR A 302 26.37 -1.66 12.11
N GLU A 303 26.06 -0.81 11.12
CA GLU A 303 25.56 -1.25 9.79
C GLU A 303 26.45 -2.34 9.17
N ARG A 304 27.77 -2.21 9.32
CA ARG A 304 28.73 -3.20 8.81
C ARG A 304 28.65 -4.53 9.54
N GLU A 305 28.39 -4.53 10.84
CA GLU A 305 28.23 -5.78 11.61
C GLU A 305 26.90 -6.46 11.31
N VAL A 306 25.81 -5.69 11.17
CA VAL A 306 24.53 -6.20 10.69
C VAL A 306 24.69 -6.83 9.30
N LEU A 307 25.37 -6.15 8.37
CA LEU A 307 25.65 -6.70 7.04
C LEU A 307 26.39 -8.05 7.11
N ARG A 308 27.40 -8.18 7.99
CA ARG A 308 28.13 -9.45 8.18
C ARG A 308 27.23 -10.55 8.75
N ASN A 309 26.35 -10.21 9.69
CA ASN A 309 25.35 -11.13 10.21
C ASN A 309 24.40 -11.61 9.10
N LEU A 310 23.87 -10.71 8.27
CA LEU A 310 23.01 -11.06 7.13
C LEU A 310 23.74 -11.93 6.09
N GLN A 311 25.01 -11.63 5.80
CA GLN A 311 25.85 -12.45 4.92
C GLN A 311 26.06 -13.87 5.47
N ALA A 312 26.30 -14.01 6.78
CA ALA A 312 26.43 -15.31 7.43
C ALA A 312 25.12 -16.11 7.37
N ILE A 313 23.97 -15.45 7.61
CA ILE A 313 22.64 -16.05 7.50
C ILE A 313 22.38 -16.55 6.08
N VAL A 314 22.61 -15.74 5.05
CA VAL A 314 22.42 -16.15 3.65
C VAL A 314 23.36 -17.31 3.29
N SER A 315 24.62 -17.22 3.68
CA SER A 315 25.61 -18.28 3.43
C SER A 315 25.24 -19.60 4.09
N ASP A 316 24.58 -19.57 5.24
CA ASP A 316 24.08 -20.75 5.92
C ASP A 316 22.81 -21.29 5.28
N ALA A 317 21.80 -20.43 5.12
CA ALA A 317 20.49 -20.82 4.62
C ALA A 317 20.53 -21.35 3.19
N ASP A 318 21.41 -20.82 2.33
CA ASP A 318 21.54 -21.25 0.94
C ASP A 318 22.21 -22.63 0.80
N LYS A 319 22.76 -23.22 1.88
CA LYS A 319 23.22 -24.62 1.87
C LYS A 319 22.06 -25.61 1.75
N THR A 320 20.88 -25.25 2.26
CA THR A 320 19.66 -26.09 2.32
C THR A 320 19.11 -26.44 0.94
N ASN A 321 19.51 -25.71 -0.11
CA ASN A 321 19.16 -25.99 -1.51
C ASN A 321 19.96 -27.13 -2.17
N ARG A 322 20.95 -27.72 -1.48
CA ARG A 322 21.68 -28.88 -2.01
C ARG A 322 20.92 -30.18 -1.72
N SER A 323 19.73 -30.35 -2.28
CA SER A 323 19.02 -31.63 -2.25
C SER A 323 19.46 -32.53 -3.42
N GLU A 324 19.66 -33.81 -3.14
CA GLU A 324 19.81 -34.86 -4.14
C GLU A 324 18.57 -34.90 -5.08
N PRO A 325 18.74 -35.22 -6.38
CA PRO A 325 17.61 -35.38 -7.29
C PRO A 325 16.58 -36.36 -6.69
N HIS A 326 15.28 -36.02 -6.78
CA HIS A 326 14.13 -36.81 -6.31
C HIS A 326 13.81 -36.78 -4.80
N THR A 327 14.39 -35.86 -4.03
CA THR A 327 14.01 -35.63 -2.63
C THR A 327 13.32 -34.28 -2.47
N PRO A 328 12.25 -34.17 -1.66
CA PRO A 328 11.67 -32.88 -1.35
C PRO A 328 12.70 -31.86 -0.86
N SER A 329 12.63 -30.65 -1.42
CA SER A 329 13.40 -29.49 -0.99
C SER A 329 13.25 -29.34 0.52
N GLN A 330 14.39 -29.35 1.20
CA GLN A 330 14.43 -29.18 2.65
C GLN A 330 13.80 -27.85 3.08
N VAL A 331 13.77 -26.86 2.18
CA VAL A 331 13.10 -25.56 2.33
C VAL A 331 11.60 -25.74 2.56
N ALA A 332 10.90 -26.46 1.69
CA ALA A 332 9.45 -26.64 1.78
C ALA A 332 9.06 -27.41 3.06
N ARG A 333 9.86 -28.40 3.47
CA ARG A 333 9.64 -29.15 4.72
C ARG A 333 9.88 -28.33 5.99
N GLY A 334 10.78 -27.35 5.92
CA GLY A 334 11.17 -26.49 7.03
C GLY A 334 10.39 -25.18 7.14
N ALA A 335 9.49 -24.88 6.20
CA ALA A 335 8.78 -23.61 6.08
C ALA A 335 7.68 -23.41 7.13
N VAL A 336 8.02 -23.47 8.43
CA VAL A 336 7.09 -23.28 9.56
C VAL A 336 6.33 -21.95 9.47
N GLY A 337 6.90 -20.94 8.82
CA GLY A 337 6.26 -19.64 8.62
C GLY A 337 4.92 -19.70 7.88
N VAL A 338 4.72 -20.69 6.99
CA VAL A 338 3.45 -20.84 6.25
C VAL A 338 2.27 -21.12 7.18
N LEU A 339 2.50 -21.62 8.40
CA LEU A 339 1.42 -21.84 9.36
C LEU A 339 0.73 -20.53 9.78
N SER A 340 1.41 -19.38 9.70
CA SER A 340 0.82 -18.06 9.94
C SER A 340 -0.23 -17.63 8.89
N THR A 341 -0.29 -18.36 7.76
CA THR A 341 -1.26 -18.14 6.66
C THR A 341 -2.56 -18.93 6.83
N GLU A 342 -2.66 -19.79 7.84
CA GLU A 342 -3.83 -20.63 8.06
C GLU A 342 -5.05 -19.84 8.55
N ASN A 343 -6.21 -20.49 8.46
CA ASN A 343 -7.39 -20.04 9.20
C ASN A 343 -7.02 -19.92 10.69
N ARG A 344 -7.43 -18.83 11.36
CA ARG A 344 -6.98 -18.51 12.72
C ARG A 344 -7.28 -19.61 13.74
N LYS A 345 -8.39 -20.34 13.58
CA LYS A 345 -8.73 -21.48 14.45
C LYS A 345 -7.84 -22.70 14.18
N ILE A 346 -7.48 -22.96 12.92
CA ILE A 346 -6.54 -24.02 12.56
C ILE A 346 -5.14 -23.65 13.06
N TRP A 347 -4.72 -22.40 12.83
CA TRP A 347 -3.44 -21.90 13.29
C TRP A 347 -3.32 -21.95 14.81
N SER A 348 -4.35 -21.55 15.56
CA SER A 348 -4.42 -21.70 17.02
C SER A 348 -4.10 -23.12 17.50
N LYS A 349 -4.72 -24.13 16.89
CA LYS A 349 -4.49 -25.55 17.23
C LYS A 349 -3.07 -26.00 16.89
N LEU A 350 -2.58 -25.66 15.70
CA LEU A 350 -1.23 -26.02 15.26
C LEU A 350 -0.15 -25.32 16.09
N ARG A 351 -0.37 -24.05 16.46
CA ARG A 351 0.51 -23.27 17.33
C ARG A 351 0.54 -23.85 18.75
N GLY A 352 -0.61 -24.26 19.29
CA GLY A 352 -0.68 -24.99 20.57
C GLY A 352 0.06 -26.33 20.52
N LYS A 353 -0.04 -27.07 19.41
CA LYS A 353 0.75 -28.30 19.21
C LYS A 353 2.24 -28.01 19.10
N LEU A 354 2.63 -26.95 18.39
CA LEU A 354 4.02 -26.52 18.26
C LEU A 354 4.61 -26.18 19.63
N ALA A 355 3.88 -25.40 20.44
CA ALA A 355 4.26 -25.01 21.80
C ALA A 355 4.24 -26.16 22.84
N SER A 356 3.70 -27.33 22.50
CA SER A 356 3.72 -28.49 23.42
C SER A 356 5.13 -29.05 23.66
N ASP A 357 6.07 -28.80 22.75
CA ASP A 357 7.50 -29.02 23.00
C ASP A 357 8.13 -27.73 23.56
N ARG A 358 8.86 -27.86 24.67
CA ARG A 358 9.47 -26.72 25.37
C ARG A 358 10.45 -25.93 24.50
N HIS A 359 11.19 -26.58 23.60
CA HIS A 359 12.15 -25.90 22.74
C HIS A 359 11.43 -25.07 21.67
N ASN A 360 10.40 -25.64 21.04
CA ASN A 360 9.56 -24.92 20.09
C ASN A 360 8.79 -23.76 20.75
N ALA A 361 8.35 -23.92 22.01
CA ALA A 361 7.73 -22.84 22.77
C ALA A 361 8.67 -21.64 22.93
N SER A 362 9.94 -21.89 23.28
CA SER A 362 10.96 -20.83 23.32
C SER A 362 11.26 -20.24 21.94
N CYS A 363 11.22 -21.04 20.87
CA CYS A 363 11.36 -20.50 19.50
C CYS A 363 10.19 -19.58 19.13
N LEU A 364 8.95 -19.94 19.49
CA LEU A 364 7.77 -19.09 19.30
C LEU A 364 7.90 -17.78 20.09
N GLU A 365 8.31 -17.84 21.36
CA GLU A 365 8.54 -16.66 22.19
C GLU A 365 9.57 -15.72 21.56
N ILE A 366 10.69 -16.24 21.02
CA ILE A 366 11.67 -15.43 20.29
C ILE A 366 11.03 -14.77 19.05
N VAL A 367 10.20 -15.48 18.29
CA VAL A 367 9.53 -14.88 17.12
C VAL A 367 8.48 -13.84 17.53
N ASP A 368 7.73 -14.10 18.59
CA ASP A 368 6.65 -13.24 19.07
C ASP A 368 7.17 -11.99 19.79
N ASP A 369 8.31 -12.08 20.47
CA ASP A 369 8.90 -10.94 21.15
C ASP A 369 9.72 -10.08 20.18
N ALA A 370 10.16 -10.59 19.02
CA ALA A 370 11.04 -9.84 18.11
C ALA A 370 10.49 -8.46 17.72
N LEU A 371 11.37 -7.46 17.65
CA LEU A 371 11.05 -6.08 17.27
C LEU A 371 10.28 -6.04 15.94
N PHE A 372 10.81 -6.75 14.94
CA PHE A 372 10.21 -6.96 13.63
C PHE A 372 10.90 -8.14 12.94
N VAL A 373 10.34 -8.59 11.82
CA VAL A 373 10.91 -9.65 10.97
C VAL A 373 11.58 -9.04 9.74
N VAL A 374 12.72 -9.59 9.31
CA VAL A 374 13.38 -9.26 8.03
C VAL A 374 13.34 -10.46 7.10
N CYS A 375 12.68 -10.36 5.96
CA CYS A 375 12.59 -11.41 4.95
C CYS A 375 13.57 -11.14 3.81
N LEU A 376 14.56 -12.03 3.62
CA LEU A 376 15.54 -11.97 2.53
C LEU A 376 15.14 -12.93 1.42
N ASP A 377 14.39 -12.45 0.42
CA ASP A 377 13.93 -13.28 -0.69
C ASP A 377 15.08 -13.63 -1.65
N ASP A 378 15.10 -14.86 -2.15
CA ASP A 378 16.15 -15.35 -3.05
C ASP A 378 15.84 -15.15 -4.53
N THR A 379 14.67 -14.59 -4.83
CA THR A 379 14.22 -14.26 -6.17
C THR A 379 13.91 -12.77 -6.28
N ALA A 380 13.80 -12.30 -7.52
CA ALA A 380 13.36 -10.95 -7.86
C ALA A 380 12.07 -11.04 -8.69
N PRO A 381 11.10 -10.14 -8.46
CA PRO A 381 9.87 -10.10 -9.25
C PRO A 381 10.15 -9.66 -10.69
N GLU A 382 9.49 -10.28 -11.67
CA GLU A 382 9.75 -10.01 -13.10
C GLU A 382 9.04 -8.75 -13.60
N ASN A 383 7.88 -8.44 -13.03
CA ASN A 383 7.07 -7.29 -13.40
C ASN A 383 6.44 -6.62 -12.17
N VAL A 384 5.75 -5.50 -12.36
CA VAL A 384 5.16 -4.71 -11.26
C VAL A 384 3.98 -5.43 -10.58
N GLY A 385 3.23 -6.27 -11.32
CA GLY A 385 2.18 -7.12 -10.73
C GLY A 385 2.79 -8.17 -9.80
N ASP A 386 3.85 -8.85 -10.25
CA ASP A 386 4.58 -9.83 -9.43
C ASP A 386 5.23 -9.18 -8.21
N LEU A 387 5.73 -7.96 -8.35
CA LEU A 387 6.24 -7.14 -7.24
C LEU A 387 5.14 -6.95 -6.20
N CYS A 388 3.96 -6.46 -6.59
CA CYS A 388 2.83 -6.30 -5.67
C CYS A 388 2.40 -7.63 -5.02
N SER A 389 2.29 -8.71 -5.79
CA SER A 389 1.96 -10.05 -5.27
C SER A 389 2.99 -10.53 -4.25
N ASN A 390 4.29 -10.33 -4.51
CA ASN A 390 5.37 -10.75 -3.63
C ASN A 390 5.32 -10.07 -2.25
N PHE A 391 5.03 -8.77 -2.23
CA PHE A 391 4.92 -7.99 -0.98
C PHE A 391 3.58 -8.22 -0.26
N LEU A 392 2.51 -8.57 -0.99
CA LEU A 392 1.21 -8.91 -0.39
C LEU A 392 1.19 -10.30 0.25
N CYS A 393 1.62 -11.32 -0.50
CA CYS A 393 1.41 -12.73 -0.15
C CYS A 393 2.56 -13.69 -0.54
N GLY A 394 3.64 -13.15 -1.12
CA GLY A 394 4.71 -13.95 -1.71
C GLY A 394 4.34 -14.50 -3.09
N THR A 395 5.27 -15.20 -3.71
CA THR A 395 5.11 -15.81 -5.03
C THR A 395 4.80 -17.30 -4.90
N TYR A 396 4.09 -17.82 -5.90
CA TYR A 396 3.84 -19.24 -6.10
C TYR A 396 4.74 -19.75 -7.23
N ALA A 397 5.50 -20.82 -6.99
CA ALA A 397 6.26 -21.52 -8.02
C ALA A 397 6.41 -23.00 -7.65
N LEU A 398 6.39 -23.89 -8.65
CA LEU A 398 6.62 -25.32 -8.44
C LEU A 398 7.93 -25.77 -9.05
N ASP A 399 8.71 -26.53 -8.29
CA ASP A 399 9.85 -27.33 -8.77
C ASP A 399 9.66 -28.78 -8.33
N GLY A 400 9.67 -29.72 -9.27
CA GLY A 400 9.41 -31.13 -8.97
C GLY A 400 8.05 -31.42 -8.30
N GLY A 401 7.07 -30.50 -8.41
CA GLY A 401 5.77 -30.58 -7.74
C GLY A 401 5.74 -29.96 -6.34
N GLU A 402 6.80 -29.27 -5.93
CA GLU A 402 6.93 -28.66 -4.61
C GLU A 402 6.93 -27.15 -4.67
N GLN A 403 6.30 -26.51 -3.70
CA GLN A 403 6.30 -25.07 -3.57
C GLN A 403 7.70 -24.53 -3.23
N VAL A 404 8.24 -23.71 -4.13
CA VAL A 404 9.55 -23.05 -3.99
C VAL A 404 9.46 -21.53 -4.05
N GLY A 405 8.26 -20.96 -4.14
CA GLY A 405 8.02 -19.54 -4.14
C GLY A 405 8.25 -18.87 -2.77
N THR A 406 8.38 -17.54 -2.80
CA THR A 406 8.69 -16.71 -1.63
C THR A 406 7.57 -16.68 -0.57
N CYS A 407 6.38 -17.20 -0.87
CA CYS A 407 5.30 -17.35 0.10
C CYS A 407 5.68 -18.23 1.31
N THR A 408 6.76 -19.02 1.18
CA THR A 408 7.33 -19.85 2.25
C THR A 408 8.24 -19.08 3.21
N ASN A 409 8.58 -17.81 2.90
CA ASN A 409 9.59 -17.01 3.58
C ASN A 409 9.01 -15.81 4.34
N ARG A 410 7.92 -16.02 5.11
CA ARG A 410 7.12 -14.96 5.76
C ARG A 410 6.65 -15.36 7.16
N TRP A 411 6.31 -14.35 7.98
CA TRP A 411 5.60 -14.51 9.24
C TRP A 411 4.54 -13.42 9.39
N TYR A 412 3.30 -13.72 9.01
CA TYR A 412 2.25 -12.70 8.81
C TYR A 412 1.59 -12.18 10.08
N ASP A 413 1.89 -12.78 11.22
CA ASP A 413 1.43 -12.30 12.53
C ASP A 413 2.23 -11.06 13.02
N LYS A 414 3.17 -10.54 12.21
CA LYS A 414 4.07 -9.43 12.54
C LYS A 414 4.25 -8.39 11.42
N LEU A 415 4.81 -7.24 11.81
CA LEU A 415 5.48 -6.33 10.88
C LEU A 415 6.76 -6.99 10.33
N GLN A 416 6.88 -7.01 9.00
CA GLN A 416 8.01 -7.61 8.30
C GLN A 416 8.54 -6.68 7.21
N ILE A 417 9.86 -6.47 7.22
CA ILE A 417 10.61 -5.78 6.16
C ILE A 417 11.06 -6.83 5.16
N ILE A 418 10.60 -6.74 3.91
CA ILE A 418 10.92 -7.68 2.85
C ILE A 418 11.95 -7.03 1.92
N VAL A 419 13.01 -7.75 1.58
CA VAL A 419 14.05 -7.30 0.64
C VAL A 419 14.31 -8.41 -0.39
N CYS A 420 14.01 -8.12 -1.65
CA CYS A 420 14.17 -9.02 -2.81
C CYS A 420 15.63 -9.17 -3.21
N ALA A 421 15.95 -10.15 -4.05
CA ALA A 421 17.32 -10.42 -4.50
C ALA A 421 17.92 -9.26 -5.32
N ASP A 422 17.09 -8.53 -6.09
CA ASP A 422 17.44 -7.30 -6.80
C ASP A 422 17.49 -6.06 -5.88
N GLY A 423 17.18 -6.26 -4.60
CA GLY A 423 17.11 -5.24 -3.57
C GLY A 423 15.84 -4.40 -3.59
N ALA A 424 14.80 -4.73 -4.37
CA ALA A 424 13.48 -4.14 -4.16
C ALA A 424 13.04 -4.40 -2.71
N ALA A 425 12.57 -3.36 -2.00
CA ALA A 425 12.26 -3.46 -0.58
C ALA A 425 10.90 -2.86 -0.24
N GLY A 426 10.33 -3.30 0.88
CA GLY A 426 8.98 -2.96 1.27
C GLY A 426 8.62 -3.50 2.66
N ILE A 427 7.41 -3.18 3.09
CA ILE A 427 6.90 -3.53 4.42
C ILE A 427 5.56 -4.22 4.24
N ASN A 428 5.38 -5.39 4.83
CA ASN A 428 4.09 -6.02 5.04
C ASN A 428 3.81 -5.99 6.55
N PHE A 429 2.58 -5.71 6.96
CA PHE A 429 2.29 -5.54 8.38
C PHE A 429 0.91 -6.05 8.77
N GLU A 430 0.81 -6.52 10.02
CA GLU A 430 -0.45 -6.93 10.63
C GLU A 430 -1.28 -5.68 10.97
N HIS A 431 -2.48 -5.59 10.40
CA HIS A 431 -3.28 -4.35 10.39
C HIS A 431 -4.16 -4.16 11.63
N THR A 432 -4.31 -5.17 12.49
CA THR A 432 -5.23 -5.08 13.64
C THR A 432 -4.79 -3.98 14.61
N GLY A 433 -3.50 -4.02 14.97
CA GLY A 433 -2.86 -3.15 15.96
C GLY A 433 -2.61 -1.71 15.53
N VAL A 434 -2.49 -1.46 14.22
CA VAL A 434 -1.99 -0.19 13.66
C VAL A 434 -2.71 0.16 12.37
N ASP A 435 -3.05 1.44 12.20
CA ASP A 435 -3.57 1.96 10.94
C ASP A 435 -2.42 2.31 9.97
N GLY A 436 -2.70 2.28 8.67
CA GLY A 436 -1.70 2.53 7.63
C GLY A 436 -0.91 3.83 7.76
N HIS A 437 -1.50 4.89 8.34
CA HIS A 437 -0.80 6.16 8.58
C HIS A 437 0.41 6.02 9.52
N THR A 438 0.28 5.24 10.60
CA THR A 438 1.35 5.03 11.59
C THR A 438 2.52 4.24 10.96
N VAL A 439 2.22 3.22 10.15
CA VAL A 439 3.25 2.48 9.43
C VAL A 439 3.86 3.32 8.29
N LEU A 440 3.08 4.19 7.66
CA LEU A 440 3.57 5.11 6.62
C LEU A 440 4.60 6.09 7.18
N ARG A 441 4.39 6.63 8.40
CA ARG A 441 5.40 7.45 9.10
C ARG A 441 6.70 6.69 9.28
N PHE A 442 6.62 5.47 9.81
CA PHE A 442 7.80 4.61 9.97
C PHE A 442 8.52 4.37 8.64
N ALA A 443 7.79 3.95 7.60
CA ALA A 443 8.33 3.70 6.27
C ALA A 443 9.04 4.92 5.67
N ALA A 444 8.44 6.10 5.82
CA ALA A 444 8.99 7.36 5.31
C ALA A 444 10.27 7.78 6.06
N ASP A 445 10.26 7.68 7.38
CA ASP A 445 11.40 8.07 8.21
C ASP A 445 12.59 7.11 8.01
N ILE A 446 12.38 5.79 7.94
CA ILE A 446 13.50 4.86 7.72
C ILE A 446 14.10 4.97 6.32
N PHE A 447 13.28 5.30 5.31
CA PHE A 447 13.76 5.58 3.95
C PHE A 447 14.60 6.85 3.94
N THR A 448 14.10 7.91 4.58
CA THR A 448 14.81 9.19 4.70
C THR A 448 16.13 9.01 5.46
N GLU A 449 16.13 8.29 6.58
CA GLU A 449 17.34 7.98 7.33
C GLU A 449 18.34 7.17 6.50
N GLY A 450 17.87 6.22 5.67
CA GLY A 450 18.74 5.49 4.74
C GLY A 450 19.54 6.43 3.83
N LEU A 451 18.89 7.47 3.29
CA LEU A 451 19.54 8.51 2.49
C LEU A 451 20.50 9.38 3.32
N MET A 452 20.14 9.69 4.57
CA MET A 452 21.01 10.46 5.47
C MET A 452 22.26 9.66 5.88
N LEU A 453 22.14 8.36 6.13
CA LEU A 453 23.27 7.47 6.38
C LEU A 453 24.20 7.39 5.16
N LEU A 454 23.65 7.42 3.95
CA LEU A 454 24.45 7.51 2.72
C LEU A 454 25.24 8.83 2.70
N ALA A 455 24.57 9.96 2.95
CA ALA A 455 25.24 11.26 3.02
C ALA A 455 26.34 11.27 4.10
N ARG A 456 26.10 10.64 5.25
CA ARG A 456 27.06 10.54 6.36
C ARG A 456 28.27 9.67 6.05
N SER A 457 28.10 8.63 5.24
CA SER A 457 29.22 7.81 4.75
C SER A 457 30.20 8.60 3.87
N ILE A 458 29.70 9.63 3.20
CA ILE A 458 30.48 10.54 2.34
C ILE A 458 31.04 11.71 3.17
N ASN A 459 30.21 12.30 4.01
CA ASN A 459 30.55 13.42 4.90
C ASN A 459 30.15 13.09 6.34
N PRO A 460 31.11 12.77 7.25
CA PRO A 460 30.81 12.40 8.63
C PRO A 460 30.04 13.44 9.46
N THR A 461 30.02 14.71 9.03
CA THR A 461 29.27 15.80 9.69
C THR A 461 27.82 15.91 9.20
N ALA A 462 27.42 15.12 8.19
CA ALA A 462 26.06 15.12 7.71
C ALA A 462 25.09 14.70 8.84
N PRO A 463 23.95 15.38 8.95
CA PRO A 463 22.95 15.06 9.96
C PRO A 463 22.33 13.68 9.74
N THR A 464 21.85 13.07 10.83
CA THR A 464 20.93 11.92 10.82
C THR A 464 19.58 12.35 11.36
N LEU A 465 18.53 11.62 11.01
CA LEU A 465 17.16 11.86 11.45
C LEU A 465 16.99 11.50 12.92
N PHE A 466 17.58 10.38 13.33
CA PHE A 466 17.44 9.83 14.67
C PHE A 466 18.64 10.14 15.55
N HIS A 467 18.40 10.11 16.87
CA HIS A 467 19.37 10.47 17.90
C HIS A 467 20.07 9.25 18.52
N ALA A 468 19.72 8.04 18.06
CA ALA A 468 20.30 6.79 18.52
C ALA A 468 21.83 6.82 18.39
N THR A 469 22.51 6.59 19.52
CA THR A 469 23.97 6.43 19.55
C THR A 469 24.33 4.96 19.70
N LEU A 470 25.54 4.59 19.27
CA LEU A 470 26.02 3.22 19.46
C LEU A 470 26.20 2.94 20.95
N SER A 471 25.63 1.82 21.41
CA SER A 471 25.71 1.36 22.80
C SER A 471 27.15 1.28 23.32
N PRO A 472 27.41 1.61 24.59
CA PRO A 472 28.69 1.33 25.26
C PRO A 472 29.05 -0.16 25.28
N HIS A 473 28.06 -1.05 25.16
CA HIS A 473 28.25 -2.50 25.09
C HIS A 473 28.62 -3.01 23.68
N ALA A 474 28.54 -2.16 22.66
CA ALA A 474 28.91 -2.52 21.30
C ALA A 474 30.42 -2.75 21.16
N LYS A 475 30.82 -3.79 20.43
CA LYS A 475 32.25 -4.10 20.17
C LYS A 475 32.99 -2.98 19.46
N ALA A 476 32.29 -2.21 18.63
CA ALA A 476 32.84 -1.09 17.88
C ALA A 476 32.87 0.25 18.66
N TYR A 477 32.32 0.28 19.88
CA TYR A 477 32.26 1.50 20.69
C TYR A 477 33.66 1.99 21.07
N LYS A 478 33.89 3.30 20.92
CA LYS A 478 35.12 3.98 21.34
C LYS A 478 34.74 5.12 22.29
N PRO A 479 35.12 5.08 23.57
CA PRO A 479 34.78 6.15 24.51
C PRO A 479 35.39 7.47 24.03
N LYS A 480 34.59 8.54 23.98
CA LYS A 480 35.09 9.88 23.71
C LYS A 480 35.98 10.31 24.89
N HIS A 481 37.17 10.84 24.61
CA HIS A 481 38.16 11.28 25.61
C HIS A 481 37.51 12.08 26.76
N SER A 482 37.58 11.53 27.98
CA SER A 482 37.51 12.31 29.21
C SER A 482 38.60 11.80 30.16
N PRO A 483 39.59 12.63 30.56
CA PRO A 483 40.60 12.22 31.50
C PRO A 483 40.07 12.34 32.94
N ARG A 484 39.97 11.19 33.63
CA ARG A 484 39.82 11.02 35.09
C ARG A 484 38.58 11.66 35.75
N LEU A 485 37.67 10.83 36.24
CA LEU A 485 37.55 10.53 37.68
C LEU A 485 36.54 9.39 37.93
N ALA A 486 36.78 8.69 39.05
CA ALA A 486 35.86 7.84 39.80
C ALA A 486 35.53 6.44 39.27
N SER A 487 36.20 5.48 39.91
CA SER A 487 35.62 4.24 40.44
C SER A 487 34.08 4.22 40.51
N ALA A 488 33.48 3.33 39.75
CA ALA A 488 32.22 2.71 40.11
C ALA A 488 32.34 1.22 39.81
N SER A 489 32.33 0.44 40.88
CA SER A 489 32.03 -0.98 40.88
C SER A 489 30.75 -1.24 40.10
N ALA A 490 30.86 -1.89 38.94
CA ALA A 490 29.72 -2.45 38.24
C ALA A 490 29.95 -3.95 38.08
N SER A 491 29.41 -4.70 39.03
CA SER A 491 28.81 -5.97 38.70
C SER A 491 27.43 -5.98 39.34
N PRO A 492 26.38 -5.93 38.53
CA PRO A 492 25.29 -6.86 38.68
C PRO A 492 25.18 -7.72 37.41
N SER A 493 24.64 -8.92 37.58
CA SER A 493 24.36 -9.90 36.54
C SER A 493 23.56 -9.31 35.38
N HIS A 494 24.21 -9.00 34.25
CA HIS A 494 23.54 -8.65 33.01
C HIS A 494 23.31 -9.91 32.19
N ASP A 495 22.09 -10.10 31.70
CA ASP A 495 21.81 -11.08 30.64
C ASP A 495 22.75 -10.77 29.47
N THR A 496 23.54 -11.76 29.06
CA THR A 496 24.59 -11.56 28.06
C THR A 496 23.96 -11.22 26.71
N ILE A 497 24.09 -9.97 26.26
CA ILE A 497 23.69 -9.53 24.91
C ILE A 497 24.42 -10.39 23.88
N ASP A 498 23.67 -11.16 23.09
CA ASP A 498 24.21 -12.04 22.06
C ASP A 498 23.90 -11.53 20.65
N THR A 499 24.92 -10.91 20.08
CA THR A 499 24.89 -10.36 18.73
C THR A 499 25.18 -11.39 17.63
N THR A 500 25.43 -12.65 17.99
CA THR A 500 25.74 -13.70 17.03
C THR A 500 24.46 -14.30 16.47
N PRO A 501 24.28 -14.36 15.13
CA PRO A 501 23.08 -14.98 14.55
C PRO A 501 22.91 -16.44 14.97
N LYS A 502 21.77 -16.75 15.58
CA LYS A 502 21.38 -18.09 15.99
C LYS A 502 20.22 -18.57 15.13
N LYS A 503 20.36 -19.77 14.58
CA LYS A 503 19.28 -20.43 13.86
C LYS A 503 18.27 -21.02 14.84
N LEU A 504 16.98 -20.82 14.59
CA LEU A 504 15.90 -21.51 15.30
C LEU A 504 15.63 -22.86 14.62
N GLU A 505 15.70 -23.93 15.40
CA GLU A 505 15.51 -25.30 14.92
C GLU A 505 14.18 -25.87 15.43
N TRP A 506 13.24 -26.07 14.52
CA TRP A 506 11.90 -26.52 14.88
C TRP A 506 11.85 -28.05 15.01
N LYS A 507 11.42 -28.54 16.18
CA LYS A 507 11.12 -29.96 16.36
C LYS A 507 9.77 -30.30 15.76
N MET A 508 9.79 -30.96 14.61
CA MET A 508 8.58 -31.28 13.86
C MET A 508 8.02 -32.65 14.24
N SER A 509 6.79 -32.71 14.74
CA SER A 509 6.02 -33.95 14.85
C SER A 509 5.42 -34.34 13.48
N PRO A 510 4.96 -35.60 13.29
CA PRO A 510 4.23 -35.97 12.08
C PRO A 510 3.02 -35.07 11.81
N GLU A 511 2.27 -34.69 12.84
CA GLU A 511 1.10 -33.81 12.69
C GLU A 511 1.52 -32.40 12.24
N LEU A 512 2.60 -31.84 12.78
CA LEU A 512 3.11 -30.53 12.39
C LEU A 512 3.62 -30.52 10.95
N ARG A 513 4.29 -31.59 10.50
CA ARG A 513 4.70 -31.72 9.10
C ARG A 513 3.52 -31.74 8.13
N VAL A 514 2.45 -32.44 8.52
CA VAL A 514 1.20 -32.45 7.75
C VAL A 514 0.55 -31.06 7.76
N GLY A 515 0.56 -30.38 8.90
CA GLY A 515 0.07 -29.00 9.02
C GLY A 515 0.81 -28.03 8.09
N VAL A 516 2.15 -28.08 8.06
CA VAL A 516 2.97 -27.26 7.15
C VAL A 516 2.62 -27.55 5.69
N ARG A 517 2.52 -28.82 5.30
CA ARG A 517 2.16 -29.22 3.94
C ARG A 517 0.79 -28.67 3.52
N PHE A 518 -0.22 -28.79 4.38
CA PHE A 518 -1.56 -28.30 4.05
C PHE A 518 -1.64 -26.77 4.06
N ALA A 519 -0.94 -26.11 4.98
CA ALA A 519 -0.82 -24.66 4.98
C ALA A 519 -0.14 -24.15 3.71
N GLU A 520 0.92 -24.81 3.26
CA GLU A 520 1.61 -24.55 1.98
C GLU A 520 0.69 -24.74 0.77
N THR A 521 -0.07 -25.84 0.72
CA THR A 521 -1.07 -26.06 -0.34
C THR A 521 -2.16 -24.98 -0.31
N ARG A 522 -2.59 -24.55 0.88
CA ARG A 522 -3.65 -23.56 1.05
C ARG A 522 -3.21 -22.15 0.64
N ILE A 523 -2.04 -21.68 1.06
CA ILE A 523 -1.52 -20.38 0.60
C ILE A 523 -1.29 -20.40 -0.91
N SER A 524 -0.79 -21.52 -1.46
CA SER A 524 -0.66 -21.71 -2.91
C SER A 524 -1.99 -21.55 -3.62
N ALA A 525 -3.06 -22.19 -3.11
CA ALA A 525 -4.40 -22.05 -3.67
C ALA A 525 -4.93 -20.61 -3.56
N LEU A 526 -4.66 -19.92 -2.45
CA LEU A 526 -5.06 -18.52 -2.26
C LEU A 526 -4.33 -17.59 -3.24
N ILE A 527 -3.01 -17.76 -3.42
CA ILE A 527 -2.24 -17.01 -4.42
C ILE A 527 -2.81 -17.29 -5.81
N CYS A 528 -3.03 -18.55 -6.17
CA CYS A 528 -3.62 -18.92 -7.45
C CYS A 528 -5.09 -18.50 -7.62
N GLN A 529 -5.76 -17.96 -6.60
CA GLN A 529 -7.13 -17.41 -6.67
C GLN A 529 -7.16 -15.88 -6.73
N ASN A 530 -6.02 -15.23 -6.46
CA ASN A 530 -5.92 -13.78 -6.44
C ASN A 530 -4.93 -13.32 -7.50
N GLU A 531 -5.13 -12.11 -7.99
CA GLU A 531 -4.17 -11.43 -8.85
C GLU A 531 -3.92 -10.01 -8.35
N CYS A 532 -2.72 -9.49 -8.61
CA CYS A 532 -2.37 -8.10 -8.41
C CYS A 532 -1.85 -7.51 -9.71
N GLN A 533 -2.33 -6.33 -10.05
CA GLN A 533 -1.87 -5.54 -11.18
C GLN A 533 -1.57 -4.12 -10.70
N ALA A 534 -0.71 -3.41 -11.43
CA ALA A 534 -0.38 -2.03 -11.10
C ALA A 534 -0.30 -1.14 -12.33
N LEU A 535 -0.69 0.13 -12.14
CA LEU A 535 -0.64 1.22 -13.12
C LEU A 535 0.25 2.34 -12.56
N GLU A 536 1.38 2.59 -13.21
CA GLU A 536 2.22 3.77 -12.97
C GLU A 536 1.94 4.82 -14.07
N PHE A 537 0.85 5.58 -13.91
CA PHE A 537 0.40 6.59 -14.88
C PHE A 537 1.26 7.86 -14.83
N LYS A 538 1.97 8.15 -15.92
CA LYS A 538 2.92 9.28 -16.04
C LYS A 538 2.38 10.49 -16.81
N GLY A 539 1.10 10.50 -17.18
CA GLY A 539 0.53 11.58 -18.01
C GLY A 539 0.36 12.89 -17.26
N TYR A 540 0.03 12.81 -15.96
CA TYR A 540 -0.05 13.94 -15.03
C TYR A 540 -0.21 13.43 -13.59
N GLY A 541 -0.12 14.35 -12.62
CA GLY A 541 -0.38 14.07 -11.21
C GLY A 541 -1.08 15.23 -10.52
N LYS A 542 -0.82 15.37 -9.22
CA LYS A 542 -1.37 16.41 -8.35
C LYS A 542 -1.30 17.81 -8.98
N ASN A 543 -0.18 18.21 -9.57
CA ASN A 543 0.04 19.56 -10.09
C ASN A 543 -0.98 19.93 -11.16
N PHE A 544 -1.24 19.02 -12.10
CA PHE A 544 -2.25 19.21 -13.14
C PHE A 544 -3.65 19.26 -12.53
N ILE A 545 -3.98 18.33 -11.64
CA ILE A 545 -5.33 18.21 -11.06
C ILE A 545 -5.70 19.47 -10.27
N THR A 546 -4.79 19.97 -9.44
CA THR A 546 -5.02 21.20 -8.66
C THR A 546 -5.08 22.43 -9.55
N SER A 547 -4.25 22.52 -10.59
CA SER A 547 -4.28 23.65 -11.54
C SER A 547 -5.62 23.78 -12.30
N HIS A 548 -6.39 22.69 -12.41
CA HIS A 548 -7.73 22.67 -12.99
C HIS A 548 -8.86 22.78 -11.94
N GLY A 549 -8.48 23.05 -10.68
CA GLY A 549 -9.41 23.35 -9.59
C GLY A 549 -10.12 22.13 -9.02
N PHE A 550 -9.46 20.97 -8.97
CA PHE A 550 -9.98 19.77 -8.32
C PHE A 550 -9.16 19.38 -7.10
N SER A 551 -9.81 18.77 -6.11
CA SER A 551 -9.11 18.01 -5.06
C SER A 551 -8.49 16.77 -5.71
N PRO A 552 -7.17 16.51 -5.55
CA PRO A 552 -6.51 15.37 -6.16
C PRO A 552 -7.13 14.03 -5.78
N ASP A 553 -7.45 13.88 -4.50
CA ASP A 553 -8.05 12.68 -3.93
C ASP A 553 -9.44 12.41 -4.51
N ALA A 554 -10.32 13.41 -4.44
CA ALA A 554 -11.66 13.33 -5.01
C ALA A 554 -11.67 13.06 -6.53
N PHE A 555 -10.69 13.63 -7.26
CA PHE A 555 -10.55 13.40 -8.70
C PHE A 555 -10.20 11.94 -9.01
N VAL A 556 -9.26 11.35 -8.25
CA VAL A 556 -8.86 9.95 -8.43
C VAL A 556 -9.96 8.99 -7.98
N GLN A 557 -10.68 9.31 -6.90
CA GLN A 557 -11.86 8.55 -6.48
C GLN A 557 -12.94 8.51 -7.57
N MET A 558 -13.25 9.66 -8.20
CA MET A 558 -14.16 9.70 -9.34
C MET A 558 -13.61 8.95 -10.56
N ALA A 559 -12.29 8.91 -10.76
CA ALA A 559 -11.68 8.10 -11.80
C ALA A 559 -11.94 6.60 -11.60
N PHE A 560 -11.91 6.09 -10.36
CA PHE A 560 -12.29 4.71 -10.08
C PHE A 560 -13.77 4.44 -10.36
N GLN A 561 -14.65 5.37 -9.99
CA GLN A 561 -16.09 5.25 -10.30
C GLN A 561 -16.34 5.20 -11.82
N ALA A 562 -15.70 6.10 -12.58
CA ALA A 562 -15.81 6.13 -14.03
C ALA A 562 -15.21 4.87 -14.69
N ALA A 563 -14.06 4.40 -14.23
CA ALA A 563 -13.42 3.20 -14.75
C ALA A 563 -14.27 1.94 -14.50
N TYR A 564 -14.82 1.80 -13.30
CA TYR A 564 -15.69 0.67 -12.96
C TYR A 564 -17.00 0.72 -13.76
N PHE A 565 -17.64 1.89 -13.84
CA PHE A 565 -18.87 2.06 -14.62
C PHE A 565 -18.62 1.82 -16.12
N GLY A 566 -17.52 2.30 -16.68
CA GLY A 566 -17.15 2.06 -18.08
C GLY A 566 -16.87 0.59 -18.39
N LEU A 567 -16.42 -0.18 -17.40
CA LEU A 567 -16.14 -1.61 -17.56
C LEU A 567 -17.37 -2.50 -17.35
N TYR A 568 -18.22 -2.18 -16.37
CA TYR A 568 -19.31 -3.05 -15.91
C TYR A 568 -20.72 -2.49 -16.15
N GLY A 569 -20.85 -1.23 -16.56
CA GLY A 569 -22.14 -0.57 -16.82
C GLY A 569 -23.00 -0.35 -15.56
N ARG A 570 -22.40 -0.43 -14.36
CA ARG A 570 -23.10 -0.33 -13.07
C ARG A 570 -22.27 0.38 -12.02
N THR A 571 -22.95 0.87 -10.99
CA THR A 571 -22.35 1.47 -9.79
C THR A 571 -22.40 0.47 -8.64
N GLU A 572 -21.34 0.39 -7.85
CA GLU A 572 -21.23 -0.54 -6.73
C GLU A 572 -20.65 0.12 -5.48
N CYS A 573 -20.90 -0.48 -4.32
CA CYS A 573 -20.47 0.05 -3.04
C CYS A 573 -18.95 0.29 -2.99
N THR A 574 -18.57 1.51 -2.62
CA THR A 574 -17.17 1.95 -2.52
C THR A 574 -16.84 2.41 -1.11
N TYR A 575 -15.68 2.00 -0.62
CA TYR A 575 -15.11 2.38 0.68
C TYR A 575 -13.79 3.13 0.48
N GLU A 576 -13.62 4.22 1.22
CA GLU A 576 -12.34 4.89 1.42
C GLU A 576 -12.18 5.26 2.90
N PRO A 577 -11.01 5.04 3.53
CA PRO A 577 -10.81 5.39 4.94
C PRO A 577 -10.55 6.90 5.14
N ALA A 578 -11.30 7.54 6.02
CA ALA A 578 -10.95 8.83 6.62
C ALA A 578 -10.23 8.61 7.96
N MET A 579 -9.05 9.21 8.13
CA MET A 579 -8.34 9.17 9.40
C MET A 579 -9.05 10.04 10.46
N THR A 580 -9.26 9.51 11.67
CA THR A 580 -9.81 10.24 12.82
C THR A 580 -8.79 10.43 13.96
N LYS A 581 -7.49 10.29 13.66
CA LYS A 581 -6.39 10.46 14.63
C LYS A 581 -6.26 11.88 15.20
N SER A 582 -7.00 12.88 14.73
CA SER A 582 -7.10 14.18 15.44
C SER A 582 -7.86 14.07 16.78
N PHE A 583 -8.44 12.91 17.07
CA PHE A 583 -9.11 12.58 18.31
C PHE A 583 -8.34 11.51 19.08
N LEU A 584 -8.49 11.52 20.41
CA LEU A 584 -7.89 10.53 21.31
C LEU A 584 -8.34 9.13 20.93
N HIS A 585 -7.38 8.23 20.70
CA HIS A 585 -7.60 6.86 20.24
C HIS A 585 -8.48 6.79 18.97
N GLY A 586 -8.31 7.80 18.11
CA GLY A 586 -8.91 7.83 16.79
C GLY A 586 -8.37 6.69 15.90
N ARG A 587 -9.29 6.07 15.15
CA ARG A 587 -8.98 5.05 14.14
C ARG A 587 -9.30 5.61 12.75
N THR A 588 -10.31 5.03 12.12
CA THR A 588 -10.81 5.43 10.79
C THR A 588 -12.32 5.53 10.79
N GLU A 589 -12.86 6.38 9.93
CA GLU A 589 -14.25 6.41 9.49
C GLU A 589 -14.33 6.03 8.00
N ALA A 590 -15.50 5.60 7.51
CA ALA A 590 -15.72 5.29 6.10
C ALA A 590 -16.23 6.50 5.32
N ILE A 591 -15.53 6.86 4.25
CA ILE A 591 -16.02 7.72 3.19
C ILE A 591 -16.72 6.81 2.17
N ARG A 592 -18.03 6.99 2.00
CA ARG A 592 -18.83 6.30 0.99
C ARG A 592 -18.84 7.11 -0.30
N THR A 593 -17.86 6.85 -1.17
CA THR A 593 -17.61 7.58 -2.41
C THR A 593 -18.84 7.67 -3.32
N VAL A 594 -19.66 6.61 -3.34
CA VAL A 594 -20.91 6.63 -4.10
C VAL A 594 -21.91 7.57 -3.44
N GLN A 595 -22.28 8.61 -4.17
CA GLN A 595 -23.28 9.62 -3.82
C GLN A 595 -24.12 9.93 -5.07
N PRO A 596 -25.31 10.54 -4.95
CA PRO A 596 -26.11 10.94 -6.11
C PRO A 596 -25.31 11.71 -7.17
N GLU A 597 -24.40 12.58 -6.72
CA GLU A 597 -23.52 13.36 -7.60
C GLU A 597 -22.51 12.48 -8.37
N SER A 598 -21.94 11.45 -7.75
CA SER A 598 -21.01 10.55 -8.43
C SER A 598 -21.73 9.65 -9.44
N VAL A 599 -22.95 9.21 -9.14
CA VAL A 599 -23.80 8.45 -10.08
C VAL A 599 -24.20 9.32 -11.27
N ASN A 600 -24.60 10.57 -11.03
CA ASN A 600 -24.89 11.51 -12.11
C ASN A 600 -23.65 11.77 -12.98
N PHE A 601 -22.48 11.92 -12.35
CA PHE A 601 -21.22 12.09 -13.06
C PHE A 601 -20.91 10.90 -13.98
N THR A 602 -20.94 9.66 -13.49
CA THR A 602 -20.61 8.49 -14.33
C THR A 602 -21.61 8.35 -15.48
N LYS A 603 -22.92 8.46 -15.22
CA LYS A 603 -23.95 8.44 -16.27
C LYS A 603 -23.73 9.55 -17.33
N THR A 604 -23.41 10.77 -16.89
CA THR A 604 -23.16 11.91 -17.79
C THR A 604 -21.88 11.75 -18.60
N PHE A 605 -20.82 11.19 -17.99
CA PHE A 605 -19.54 11.01 -18.66
C PHE A 605 -19.63 10.04 -19.84
N PHE A 606 -20.43 8.98 -19.71
CA PHE A 606 -20.63 7.96 -20.76
C PHE A 606 -21.80 8.22 -21.70
N SER A 607 -22.49 9.38 -21.60
CA SER A 607 -23.52 9.78 -22.55
C SER A 607 -22.98 10.71 -23.65
N ASP A 608 -23.86 11.13 -24.56
CA ASP A 608 -23.59 12.12 -25.61
C ASP A 608 -23.54 13.57 -25.10
N ALA A 609 -23.48 13.77 -23.77
CA ALA A 609 -23.39 15.11 -23.19
C ALA A 609 -22.12 15.86 -23.68
N PRO A 610 -22.19 17.18 -23.87
CA PRO A 610 -21.02 17.96 -24.26
C PRO A 610 -19.97 17.98 -23.14
N ALA A 611 -18.70 18.21 -23.52
CA ALA A 611 -17.54 18.25 -22.62
C ALA A 611 -17.77 19.15 -21.39
N THR A 612 -18.45 20.29 -21.57
CA THR A 612 -18.79 21.24 -20.50
C THR A 612 -19.67 20.61 -19.43
N GLN A 613 -20.68 19.82 -19.82
CA GLN A 613 -21.57 19.13 -18.88
C GLN A 613 -20.86 17.98 -18.18
N LYS A 614 -20.04 17.20 -18.90
CA LYS A 614 -19.24 16.12 -18.32
C LYS A 614 -18.30 16.63 -17.22
N VAL A 615 -17.58 17.72 -17.48
CA VAL A 615 -16.66 18.33 -16.51
C VAL A 615 -17.40 19.03 -15.37
N ALA A 616 -18.58 19.62 -15.62
CA ALA A 616 -19.42 20.18 -14.57
C ALA A 616 -19.91 19.09 -13.60
N ALA A 617 -20.38 17.94 -14.11
CA ALA A 617 -20.80 16.82 -13.28
C ALA A 617 -19.64 16.24 -12.46
N LEU A 618 -18.45 16.09 -13.07
CA LEU A 618 -17.22 15.70 -12.36
C LEU A 618 -16.91 16.67 -11.21
N ARG A 619 -17.01 17.99 -11.45
CA ARG A 619 -16.74 19.01 -10.43
C ARG A 619 -17.69 18.90 -9.24
N GLN A 620 -18.98 18.74 -9.49
CA GLN A 620 -19.98 18.56 -8.43
C GLN A 620 -19.71 17.30 -7.61
N ALA A 621 -19.38 16.18 -8.27
CA ALA A 621 -19.05 14.94 -7.59
C ALA A 621 -17.78 15.08 -6.72
N CYS A 622 -16.73 15.74 -7.23
CA CYS A 622 -15.52 16.01 -6.45
C CYS A 622 -15.75 16.95 -5.26
N GLU A 623 -16.60 17.97 -5.42
CA GLU A 623 -16.98 18.88 -4.34
C GLU A 623 -17.74 18.14 -3.23
N ARG A 624 -18.69 17.27 -3.60
CA ARG A 624 -19.40 16.42 -2.64
C ARG A 624 -18.44 15.48 -1.90
N HIS A 625 -17.55 14.80 -2.63
CA HIS A 625 -16.55 13.90 -2.04
C HIS A 625 -15.64 14.62 -1.04
N SER A 626 -15.19 15.83 -1.40
CA SER A 626 -14.36 16.66 -0.51
C SER A 626 -15.11 17.08 0.76
N LYS A 627 -16.41 17.38 0.65
CA LYS A 627 -17.27 17.66 1.81
C LYS A 627 -17.42 16.41 2.69
N LEU A 628 -17.67 15.25 2.10
CA LEU A 628 -17.81 13.98 2.81
C LEU A 628 -16.52 13.59 3.54
N THR A 629 -15.36 13.76 2.88
CA THR A 629 -14.04 13.52 3.48
C THR A 629 -13.85 14.34 4.76
N ARG A 630 -14.24 15.63 4.73
CA ARG A 630 -14.16 16.50 5.90
C ARG A 630 -15.09 16.02 7.03
N GLU A 631 -16.34 15.69 6.70
CA GLU A 631 -17.33 15.16 7.65
C GLU A 631 -16.80 13.89 8.34
N CYS A 632 -16.33 12.91 7.56
CA CYS A 632 -15.79 11.66 8.10
C CYS A 632 -14.51 11.88 8.93
N SER A 633 -13.61 12.78 8.49
CA SER A 633 -12.39 13.10 9.27
C SER A 633 -12.67 13.75 10.63
N GLN A 634 -13.85 14.36 10.79
CA GLN A 634 -14.34 14.93 12.05
C GLN A 634 -15.08 13.89 12.91
N GLY A 635 -15.11 12.61 12.51
CA GLY A 635 -15.85 11.56 13.20
C GLY A 635 -17.36 11.65 13.00
N LEU A 636 -17.84 12.33 11.95
CA LEU A 636 -19.27 12.53 11.67
C LEU A 636 -19.83 11.56 10.62
N GLY A 637 -19.08 10.53 10.23
CA GLY A 637 -19.58 9.51 9.31
C GLY A 637 -20.62 8.60 9.98
N GLN A 638 -21.33 7.85 9.14
CA GLN A 638 -22.40 6.96 9.57
C GLN A 638 -21.90 5.57 10.00
N ASP A 639 -20.83 5.08 9.37
CA ASP A 639 -20.45 3.68 9.43
C ASP A 639 -19.98 3.25 10.81
N ARG A 640 -19.03 3.98 11.43
CA ARG A 640 -18.56 3.62 12.78
C ARG A 640 -19.63 3.81 13.84
N HIS A 641 -20.46 4.83 13.69
CA HIS A 641 -21.54 5.08 14.64
C HIS A 641 -22.57 3.95 14.61
N LEU A 642 -23.11 3.59 13.43
CA LEU A 642 -24.05 2.49 13.29
C LEU A 642 -23.44 1.15 13.70
N TYR A 643 -22.16 0.92 13.40
CA TYR A 643 -21.46 -0.29 13.84
C TYR A 643 -21.37 -0.39 15.37
N ALA A 644 -21.05 0.70 16.08
CA ALA A 644 -21.04 0.69 17.54
C ALA A 644 -22.43 0.41 18.14
N LEU A 645 -23.49 1.00 17.58
CA LEU A 645 -24.87 0.72 17.99
C LEU A 645 -25.23 -0.76 17.76
N TYR A 646 -24.85 -1.30 16.60
CA TYR A 646 -25.03 -2.71 16.25
C TYR A 646 -24.33 -3.63 17.26
N CYS A 647 -23.06 -3.39 17.58
CA CYS A 647 -22.31 -4.17 18.57
C CYS A 647 -22.96 -4.12 19.96
N LEU A 648 -23.40 -2.95 20.41
CA LEU A 648 -24.11 -2.83 21.69
C LEU A 648 -25.44 -3.57 21.71
N LEU A 649 -26.19 -3.57 20.60
CA LEU A 649 -27.42 -4.36 20.46
C LEU A 649 -27.14 -5.86 20.49
N GLN A 650 -26.12 -6.33 19.77
CA GLN A 650 -25.69 -7.72 19.82
C GLN A 650 -25.34 -8.15 21.25
N ARG A 651 -24.56 -7.32 21.95
CA ARG A 651 -24.20 -7.53 23.36
C ARG A 651 -25.43 -7.59 24.27
N GLN A 652 -26.36 -6.64 24.12
CA GLN A 652 -27.62 -6.64 24.86
C GLN A 652 -28.45 -7.91 24.61
N ILE A 653 -28.53 -8.37 23.36
CA ILE A 653 -29.29 -9.58 23.00
C ILE A 653 -28.59 -10.83 23.55
N SER A 654 -27.26 -10.86 23.55
CA SER A 654 -26.46 -11.97 24.10
C SER A 654 -26.44 -12.03 25.62
N GLY A 655 -26.82 -10.94 26.31
CA GLY A 655 -26.80 -10.84 27.77
C GLY A 655 -25.43 -10.49 28.38
N ASN A 656 -24.42 -10.17 27.57
CA ASN A 656 -23.09 -9.74 28.04
C ASN A 656 -22.85 -8.26 27.69
N LEU A 657 -23.21 -7.35 28.60
CA LEU A 657 -23.13 -5.89 28.39
C LEU A 657 -21.73 -5.30 28.64
N ASP A 658 -20.94 -5.91 29.51
CA ASP A 658 -19.58 -5.49 29.85
C ASP A 658 -18.61 -6.67 29.65
N PRO A 659 -18.27 -7.03 28.40
CA PRO A 659 -17.38 -8.14 28.13
C PRO A 659 -15.97 -7.85 28.65
N ALA A 660 -15.32 -8.88 29.20
CA ALA A 660 -13.89 -8.84 29.45
C ALA A 660 -13.12 -8.74 28.11
N PRO A 661 -11.88 -8.19 28.09
CA PRO A 661 -11.09 -8.06 26.86
C PRO A 661 -10.85 -9.38 26.09
N ASN A 662 -10.96 -10.52 26.78
CA ASN A 662 -10.76 -11.86 26.22
C ASN A 662 -12.09 -12.63 26.02
N ASP A 663 -13.23 -11.99 26.24
CA ASP A 663 -14.51 -12.60 25.96
C ASP A 663 -14.69 -12.72 24.44
N PRO A 664 -15.20 -13.86 23.96
CA PRO A 664 -15.46 -14.02 22.54
C PRO A 664 -16.54 -13.04 22.09
N ALA A 665 -16.38 -12.53 20.88
CA ALA A 665 -17.42 -11.73 20.24
C ALA A 665 -18.75 -12.51 20.20
N PRO A 666 -19.92 -11.84 20.32
CA PRO A 666 -21.21 -12.53 20.24
C PRO A 666 -21.34 -13.30 18.91
N THR A 667 -21.31 -14.63 18.96
CA THR A 667 -21.47 -15.50 17.77
C THR A 667 -22.88 -16.10 17.71
N GLY A 668 -23.70 -15.72 16.72
CA GLY A 668 -24.96 -16.41 16.43
C GLY A 668 -25.90 -15.65 15.49
N PRO A 669 -26.90 -16.32 14.87
CA PRO A 669 -27.93 -15.66 14.07
C PRO A 669 -28.87 -14.88 15.00
N ILE A 670 -28.55 -13.60 15.18
CA ILE A 670 -29.32 -12.63 15.99
C ILE A 670 -30.46 -11.99 15.16
N ALA A 671 -30.56 -12.31 13.87
CA ALA A 671 -31.40 -11.62 12.89
C ALA A 671 -32.85 -11.40 13.37
N ASN A 672 -33.50 -12.39 14.00
CA ASN A 672 -34.90 -12.28 14.43
C ASN A 672 -35.15 -11.30 15.60
N LYS A 673 -34.10 -10.80 16.25
CA LYS A 673 -34.21 -9.83 17.36
C LYS A 673 -33.53 -8.49 17.06
N MET A 674 -32.92 -8.36 15.89
CA MET A 674 -32.19 -7.16 15.51
C MET A 674 -33.14 -6.19 14.79
N PRO A 675 -33.05 -4.87 15.03
CA PRO A 675 -33.86 -3.90 14.30
C PRO A 675 -33.68 -4.01 12.77
N PRO A 676 -34.73 -3.74 11.97
CA PRO A 676 -34.68 -3.88 10.51
C PRO A 676 -33.51 -3.15 9.83
N ILE A 677 -33.09 -1.99 10.34
CA ILE A 677 -31.94 -1.22 9.81
C ILE A 677 -30.63 -2.02 9.73
N PHE A 678 -30.47 -3.08 10.55
CA PHE A 678 -29.28 -3.93 10.57
C PHE A 678 -29.51 -5.33 9.94
N THR A 679 -30.68 -5.56 9.36
CA THR A 679 -31.04 -6.82 8.71
C THR A 679 -31.63 -6.64 7.32
N ASP A 680 -31.88 -5.40 6.88
CA ASP A 680 -32.33 -5.09 5.53
C ASP A 680 -31.20 -5.18 4.50
N ALA A 681 -31.58 -5.12 3.21
CA ALA A 681 -30.62 -5.18 2.11
C ALA A 681 -29.67 -3.98 2.07
N GLY A 682 -30.08 -2.82 2.60
CA GLY A 682 -29.23 -1.64 2.73
C GLY A 682 -28.00 -1.90 3.61
N TRP A 683 -28.20 -2.59 4.73
CA TRP A 683 -27.11 -2.93 5.66
C TRP A 683 -26.08 -3.84 5.00
N GLU A 684 -26.54 -4.89 4.30
CA GLU A 684 -25.67 -5.81 3.56
C GLU A 684 -24.90 -5.08 2.44
N THR A 685 -25.58 -4.17 1.72
CA THR A 685 -25.01 -3.40 0.61
C THR A 685 -23.85 -2.51 1.08
N LEU A 686 -24.04 -1.74 2.16
CA LEU A 686 -22.95 -0.93 2.72
C LEU A 686 -21.88 -1.80 3.42
N GLY A 687 -22.26 -2.93 4.00
CA GLY A 687 -21.33 -3.89 4.58
C GLY A 687 -20.38 -4.53 3.56
N THR A 688 -20.77 -4.60 2.28
CA THR A 688 -20.02 -5.27 1.22
C THR A 688 -19.38 -4.26 0.26
N SER A 689 -18.10 -3.94 0.48
CA SER A 689 -17.40 -2.94 -0.34
C SER A 689 -16.75 -3.59 -1.56
N ILE A 690 -17.42 -3.49 -2.72
CA ILE A 690 -16.92 -3.99 -4.01
C ILE A 690 -15.67 -3.23 -4.46
N LEU A 691 -15.62 -1.90 -4.25
CA LEU A 691 -14.42 -1.11 -4.44
C LEU A 691 -13.89 -0.68 -3.07
N SER A 692 -12.93 -1.42 -2.54
CA SER A 692 -12.20 -0.98 -1.34
C SER A 692 -10.97 -0.22 -1.77
N THR A 693 -10.88 1.06 -1.38
CA THR A 693 -9.83 1.97 -1.82
C THR A 693 -9.08 2.56 -0.63
N SER A 694 -7.81 2.89 -0.81
CA SER A 694 -7.04 3.61 0.21
C SER A 694 -5.89 4.40 -0.41
N ASN A 695 -5.67 5.60 0.11
CA ASN A 695 -4.60 6.51 -0.29
C ASN A 695 -3.46 6.47 0.74
N CYS A 696 -2.23 6.25 0.28
CA CYS A 696 -1.03 6.31 1.13
C CYS A 696 0.10 7.08 0.43
N GLY A 697 -0.15 8.34 0.11
CA GLY A 697 0.81 9.23 -0.55
C GLY A 697 2.04 9.57 0.30
N ASN A 698 3.24 9.12 -0.09
CA ASN A 698 4.51 9.61 0.45
C ASN A 698 5.65 9.45 -0.60
N PRO A 699 6.62 10.39 -0.69
CA PRO A 699 7.75 10.27 -1.61
C PRO A 699 8.62 9.01 -1.41
N ALA A 700 8.64 8.44 -0.21
CA ALA A 700 9.36 7.20 0.09
C ALA A 700 8.73 5.95 -0.55
N LEU A 701 7.46 6.04 -0.98
CA LEU A 701 6.71 4.90 -1.50
C LEU A 701 6.65 4.91 -3.04
N ARG A 702 6.97 3.76 -3.62
CA ARG A 702 6.73 3.48 -5.04
C ARG A 702 5.28 3.05 -5.27
N LEU A 703 4.83 2.06 -4.49
CA LEU A 703 3.51 1.42 -4.57
C LEU A 703 2.99 1.07 -3.18
N PHE A 704 1.67 0.92 -3.07
CA PHE A 704 0.94 0.49 -1.89
C PHE A 704 -0.24 -0.37 -2.35
N GLY A 705 -0.57 -1.43 -1.63
CA GLY A 705 -1.71 -2.28 -1.95
C GLY A 705 -2.15 -3.17 -0.80
N PHE A 706 -3.29 -3.81 -1.00
CA PHE A 706 -3.93 -4.78 -0.10
C PHE A 706 -4.84 -5.68 -0.94
N GLY A 707 -5.28 -6.83 -0.40
CA GLY A 707 -6.19 -7.73 -1.12
C GLY A 707 -7.65 -7.24 -1.13
N PRO A 708 -8.53 -7.83 -1.96
CA PRO A 708 -9.94 -7.44 -2.02
C PRO A 708 -10.69 -7.88 -0.74
N VAL A 709 -11.57 -7.02 -0.25
CA VAL A 709 -12.39 -7.29 0.96
C VAL A 709 -13.72 -8.00 0.64
N ALA A 710 -14.12 -8.01 -0.63
CA ALA A 710 -15.27 -8.75 -1.15
C ALA A 710 -14.80 -9.81 -2.15
N ALA A 711 -15.55 -10.91 -2.29
CA ALA A 711 -15.17 -11.99 -3.19
C ALA A 711 -15.21 -11.57 -4.67
N ASP A 712 -16.12 -10.67 -5.02
CA ASP A 712 -16.35 -10.08 -6.34
C ASP A 712 -15.90 -8.61 -6.41
N GLY A 713 -14.98 -8.22 -5.52
CA GLY A 713 -14.49 -6.85 -5.41
C GLY A 713 -13.01 -6.66 -5.77
N TYR A 714 -12.58 -5.41 -5.65
CA TYR A 714 -11.22 -4.94 -5.84
C TYR A 714 -10.65 -4.35 -4.53
N GLY A 715 -9.38 -4.65 -4.26
CA GLY A 715 -8.55 -3.90 -3.32
C GLY A 715 -7.68 -2.92 -4.08
N ILE A 716 -7.86 -1.61 -3.85
CA ILE A 716 -7.20 -0.55 -4.64
C ILE A 716 -6.38 0.35 -3.72
N GLY A 717 -5.06 0.13 -3.72
CA GLY A 717 -4.11 1.05 -3.10
C GLY A 717 -3.61 2.08 -4.11
N TYR A 718 -3.59 3.36 -3.75
CA TYR A 718 -3.12 4.39 -4.67
C TYR A 718 -2.27 5.48 -4.00
N ILE A 719 -1.44 6.11 -4.83
CA ILE A 719 -0.48 7.16 -4.45
C ILE A 719 -0.57 8.27 -5.48
N ILE A 720 -0.88 9.49 -5.03
CA ILE A 720 -0.91 10.69 -5.86
C ILE A 720 0.43 11.41 -5.71
N LYS A 721 1.27 11.37 -6.76
CA LYS A 721 2.53 12.11 -6.83
C LYS A 721 2.32 13.43 -7.59
N GLU A 722 3.35 14.27 -7.59
CA GLU A 722 3.28 15.62 -8.21
C GLU A 722 2.88 15.56 -9.69
N ASP A 723 3.56 14.70 -10.47
CA ASP A 723 3.35 14.60 -11.93
C ASP A 723 3.00 13.16 -12.39
N ARG A 724 2.65 12.26 -11.48
CA ARG A 724 2.24 10.89 -11.80
C ARG A 724 1.25 10.33 -10.78
N LEU A 725 0.55 9.26 -11.14
CA LEU A 725 -0.28 8.46 -10.25
C LEU A 725 0.23 7.01 -10.22
N SER A 726 0.28 6.40 -9.04
CA SER A 726 0.52 4.96 -8.91
C SER A 726 -0.72 4.30 -8.33
N VAL A 727 -1.22 3.24 -8.97
CA VAL A 727 -2.39 2.48 -8.53
C VAL A 727 -2.03 1.01 -8.52
N CYS A 728 -2.25 0.31 -7.41
CA CYS A 728 -2.22 -1.14 -7.31
C CYS A 728 -3.66 -1.63 -7.13
N ALA A 729 -4.10 -2.53 -8.00
CA ALA A 729 -5.40 -3.19 -7.90
C ALA A 729 -5.20 -4.69 -7.69
N SER A 730 -5.92 -5.27 -6.74
CA SER A 730 -6.00 -6.70 -6.51
C SER A 730 -7.44 -7.19 -6.64
N SER A 731 -7.64 -8.42 -7.09
CA SER A 731 -8.96 -9.05 -7.14
C SER A 731 -8.85 -10.58 -7.12
N LYS A 732 -9.99 -11.26 -7.02
CA LYS A 732 -10.08 -12.72 -7.18
C LYS A 732 -10.41 -13.12 -8.62
N HIS A 733 -9.44 -12.96 -9.52
CA HIS A 733 -9.58 -13.23 -10.96
C HIS A 733 -10.74 -12.50 -11.64
N LEU A 734 -10.92 -11.24 -11.29
CA LEU A 734 -11.72 -10.35 -12.13
C LEU A 734 -10.90 -9.93 -13.35
N GLN A 735 -11.35 -8.93 -14.10
CA GLN A 735 -10.58 -8.40 -15.23
C GLN A 735 -9.62 -7.30 -14.75
N THR A 736 -8.77 -7.57 -13.74
CA THR A 736 -8.00 -6.53 -13.04
C THR A 736 -7.12 -5.72 -13.97
N ARG A 737 -6.46 -6.40 -14.92
CA ARG A 737 -5.66 -5.72 -15.96
C ARG A 737 -6.53 -4.78 -16.80
N ARG A 738 -7.68 -5.26 -17.27
CA ARG A 738 -8.61 -4.47 -18.08
C ARG A 738 -9.20 -3.30 -17.28
N PHE A 739 -9.48 -3.47 -15.99
CA PHE A 739 -9.91 -2.37 -15.12
C PHE A 739 -8.87 -1.25 -15.08
N LEU A 740 -7.58 -1.58 -14.92
CA LEU A 740 -6.51 -0.59 -14.95
C LEU A 740 -6.30 0.05 -16.33
N ASP A 741 -6.43 -0.73 -17.41
CA ASP A 741 -6.36 -0.18 -18.77
C ASP A 741 -7.53 0.78 -19.05
N THR A 742 -8.75 0.45 -18.58
CA THR A 742 -9.93 1.36 -18.62
C THR A 742 -9.71 2.62 -17.78
N LEU A 743 -9.14 2.49 -16.59
CA LEU A 743 -8.77 3.63 -15.75
C LEU A 743 -7.77 4.55 -16.44
N GLN A 744 -6.73 3.97 -17.07
CA GLN A 744 -5.76 4.74 -17.84
C GLN A 744 -6.42 5.47 -19.01
N GLY A 745 -7.31 4.81 -19.74
CA GLY A 745 -8.10 5.42 -20.81
C GLY A 745 -8.90 6.63 -20.32
N TYR A 746 -9.66 6.47 -19.23
CA TYR A 746 -10.40 7.54 -18.60
C TYR A 746 -9.50 8.74 -18.21
N LEU A 747 -8.35 8.48 -17.57
CA LEU A 747 -7.42 9.54 -17.15
C LEU A 747 -6.91 10.35 -18.35
N VAL A 748 -6.61 9.70 -19.47
CA VAL A 748 -6.20 10.39 -20.70
C VAL A 748 -7.37 11.20 -21.28
N ASP A 749 -8.58 10.63 -21.34
CA ASP A 749 -9.73 11.31 -21.93
C ASP A 749 -10.15 12.53 -21.12
N VAL A 750 -10.21 12.43 -19.79
CA VAL A 750 -10.54 13.58 -18.93
C VAL A 750 -9.48 14.67 -19.03
N GLN A 751 -8.20 14.32 -19.19
CA GLN A 751 -7.13 15.30 -19.45
C GLN A 751 -7.38 16.06 -20.75
N ARG A 752 -7.75 15.37 -21.84
CA ARG A 752 -8.09 16.03 -23.12
C ARG A 752 -9.27 16.98 -22.96
N LEU A 753 -10.34 16.55 -22.29
CA LEU A 753 -11.52 17.39 -22.03
C LEU A 753 -11.17 18.65 -21.24
N LEU A 754 -10.38 18.51 -20.17
CA LEU A 754 -9.96 19.63 -19.33
C LEU A 754 -9.08 20.63 -20.10
N ILE A 755 -8.11 20.14 -20.88
CA ILE A 755 -7.25 20.99 -21.71
C ILE A 755 -8.07 21.72 -22.79
N GLN A 756 -9.01 21.02 -23.44
CA GLN A 756 -9.88 21.61 -24.46
C GLN A 756 -10.71 22.75 -23.87
N LEU A 757 -11.38 22.52 -22.74
CA LEU A 757 -12.18 23.54 -22.06
C LEU A 757 -11.33 24.69 -21.53
N HIS A 758 -10.13 24.40 -21.01
CA HIS A 758 -9.21 25.43 -20.56
C HIS A 758 -8.76 26.31 -21.73
N ARG A 759 -8.46 25.73 -22.90
CA ARG A 759 -8.10 26.49 -24.10
C ARG A 759 -9.25 27.34 -24.61
N SER A 760 -10.46 26.78 -24.72
CA SER A 760 -11.62 27.53 -25.20
C SER A 760 -12.00 28.68 -24.26
N ALA A 761 -11.90 28.48 -22.94
CA ALA A 761 -12.14 29.53 -21.96
C ALA A 761 -11.05 30.63 -21.95
N ASN A 762 -9.84 30.31 -22.43
CA ASN A 762 -8.69 31.23 -22.48
C ASN A 762 -8.30 31.61 -23.92
N GLU A 763 -9.19 31.42 -24.90
CA GLU A 763 -8.97 31.90 -26.26
C GLU A 763 -8.73 33.40 -26.23
N ARG A 764 -7.58 33.84 -26.75
CA ARG A 764 -7.28 35.25 -26.88
C ARG A 764 -8.27 35.84 -27.89
N PRO A 765 -8.93 36.97 -27.58
CA PRO A 765 -9.83 37.56 -28.55
C PRO A 765 -9.02 37.89 -29.81
N ALA A 766 -9.55 37.54 -30.99
CA ALA A 766 -8.85 37.76 -32.24
C ALA A 766 -8.49 39.25 -32.39
N PRO A 767 -7.34 39.58 -33.00
CA PRO A 767 -7.05 40.95 -33.38
C PRO A 767 -8.20 41.50 -34.24
N PHE A 768 -8.60 42.73 -33.99
CA PHE A 768 -9.65 43.38 -34.76
C PHE A 768 -9.07 44.53 -35.58
N VAL A 769 -9.68 44.80 -36.73
CA VAL A 769 -9.32 45.96 -37.55
C VAL A 769 -10.17 47.14 -37.07
N ASP A 770 -9.52 48.24 -36.69
CA ASP A 770 -10.25 49.44 -36.29
C ASP A 770 -10.87 50.17 -37.51
N HIS A 771 -11.64 51.23 -37.25
CA HIS A 771 -12.26 52.07 -38.28
C HIS A 771 -11.24 52.78 -39.20
N LEU A 772 -9.94 52.72 -38.87
CA LEU A 772 -8.84 53.27 -39.65
C LEU A 772 -8.08 52.18 -40.44
N GLY A 773 -8.56 50.93 -40.43
CA GLY A 773 -7.93 49.83 -41.17
C GLY A 773 -6.71 49.22 -40.48
N VAL A 774 -6.45 49.53 -39.21
CA VAL A 774 -5.27 49.05 -38.47
C VAL A 774 -5.63 47.81 -37.65
N LEU A 775 -4.89 46.71 -37.85
CA LEU A 775 -5.01 45.51 -37.04
C LEU A 775 -4.54 45.80 -35.61
N ARG A 776 -5.41 45.62 -34.62
CA ARG A 776 -5.13 45.90 -33.21
C ARG A 776 -5.26 44.67 -32.35
N ASP A 777 -4.38 44.56 -31.35
CA ASP A 777 -4.49 43.58 -30.28
C ASP A 777 -5.75 43.87 -29.45
N SER A 778 -6.58 42.87 -29.28
CA SER A 778 -7.90 42.96 -28.66
C SER A 778 -7.89 43.28 -27.17
N LYS A 779 -6.78 43.03 -26.47
CA LYS A 779 -6.65 43.23 -25.02
C LYS A 779 -5.99 44.56 -24.67
N THR A 780 -5.09 45.04 -25.52
CA THR A 780 -4.30 46.26 -25.31
C THR A 780 -4.70 47.42 -26.22
N GLY A 781 -5.47 47.17 -27.27
CA GLY A 781 -5.86 48.15 -28.28
C GLY A 781 -4.67 48.69 -29.10
N ARG A 782 -3.49 48.06 -29.01
CA ARG A 782 -2.28 48.55 -29.69
C ARG A 782 -2.21 48.02 -31.13
N PRO A 783 -1.69 48.83 -32.08
CA PRO A 783 -1.45 48.38 -33.45
C PRO A 783 -0.50 47.18 -33.48
N ILE A 784 -0.90 46.11 -34.17
CA ILE A 784 -0.03 44.99 -34.52
C ILE A 784 0.59 45.33 -35.87
N ASN A 785 1.81 45.87 -35.86
CA ASN A 785 2.53 46.17 -37.09
C ASN A 785 3.05 44.87 -37.70
N GLY A 786 2.44 44.44 -38.80
CA GLY A 786 2.90 43.31 -39.60
C GLY A 786 4.22 43.65 -40.29
N TYR A 787 5.26 42.87 -40.01
CA TYR A 787 6.43 42.77 -40.89
C TYR A 787 6.20 41.59 -41.84
N HIS A 788 6.00 41.90 -43.12
CA HIS A 788 6.17 40.96 -44.22
C HIS A 788 7.65 40.91 -44.59
N SER A 789 8.22 39.70 -44.65
CA SER A 789 9.17 39.33 -45.69
C SER A 789 8.98 37.85 -46.00
N GLU A 790 8.64 37.59 -47.25
CA GLU A 790 8.52 36.28 -47.87
C GLU A 790 9.84 35.51 -47.81
N ASP A 791 9.78 34.21 -47.55
CA ASP A 791 10.47 33.25 -48.40
C ASP A 791 9.72 31.92 -48.38
N SER A 792 9.39 31.48 -49.59
CA SER A 792 8.72 30.24 -49.93
C SER A 792 9.65 29.05 -49.75
N ASN A 793 9.20 28.02 -49.04
CA ASN A 793 9.29 26.66 -49.55
C ASN A 793 8.17 25.79 -48.97
N SER A 794 7.38 25.28 -49.89
CA SER A 794 6.49 24.14 -49.71
C SER A 794 7.27 22.95 -49.18
N ASP A 795 6.78 22.33 -48.11
CA ASP A 795 6.64 20.88 -48.08
C ASP A 795 5.42 20.52 -47.22
N THR A 796 4.48 19.90 -47.91
CA THR A 796 3.25 19.33 -47.39
C THR A 796 3.62 17.94 -46.91
N GLU A 797 3.91 17.76 -45.62
CA GLU A 797 3.96 16.43 -45.03
C GLU A 797 2.66 16.18 -44.25
N GLU A 798 1.71 15.67 -45.02
CA GLU A 798 0.59 14.88 -44.57
C GLU A 798 1.13 13.64 -43.83
N PHE A 799 1.19 13.70 -42.50
CA PHE A 799 1.40 12.50 -41.69
C PHE A 799 0.10 11.67 -41.69
N THR A 800 -0.04 10.83 -42.71
CA THR A 800 -0.88 9.64 -42.66
C THR A 800 -0.47 8.78 -41.46
N MET A 801 -1.37 8.65 -40.49
CA MET A 801 -1.33 7.65 -39.43
C MET A 801 -1.23 6.24 -40.04
N PRO A 802 -0.30 5.37 -39.60
CA PRO A 802 -0.48 3.94 -39.75
C PRO A 802 -1.52 3.51 -38.70
N GLY A 803 -2.71 3.17 -39.19
CA GLY A 803 -3.81 2.71 -38.37
C GLY A 803 -3.51 1.40 -37.63
N TYR A 804 -4.05 1.29 -36.42
CA TYR A 804 -4.78 0.12 -35.92
C TYR A 804 -5.70 0.62 -34.80
N SER A 805 -6.93 0.97 -35.18
CA SER A 805 -8.08 1.14 -34.29
C SER A 805 -9.06 0.03 -34.64
N PHE A 806 -9.45 -0.78 -33.65
CA PHE A 806 -10.63 -1.63 -33.74
C PHE A 806 -11.51 -1.33 -32.54
N PHE A 807 -12.28 -0.24 -32.65
CA PHE A 807 -13.67 -0.10 -32.22
C PHE A 807 -14.21 1.09 -33.02
N ASP A 808 -14.83 0.79 -34.16
CA ASP A 808 -15.49 1.77 -35.00
C ASP A 808 -16.89 2.05 -34.42
N SER A 809 -17.10 3.30 -34.03
CA SER A 809 -18.39 3.85 -33.60
C SER A 809 -19.17 4.31 -34.83
N GLY A 810 -19.53 3.36 -35.69
CA GLY A 810 -20.10 3.64 -37.00
C GLY A 810 -21.03 2.53 -37.47
N ASP A 811 -22.07 2.23 -36.68
CA ASP A 811 -23.27 1.53 -37.16
C ASP A 811 -24.45 1.79 -36.19
N VAL A 812 -24.88 3.05 -36.11
CA VAL A 812 -26.23 3.41 -35.61
C VAL A 812 -26.81 4.52 -36.49
N GLU A 813 -26.99 4.22 -37.78
CA GLU A 813 -27.76 5.10 -38.67
C GLU A 813 -28.83 4.34 -39.47
N LEU A 814 -29.40 3.30 -38.85
CA LEU A 814 -30.49 2.53 -39.46
C LEU A 814 -31.58 2.10 -38.46
N LEU A 815 -31.99 2.96 -37.52
CA LEU A 815 -33.27 2.79 -36.82
C LEU A 815 -33.95 4.15 -36.54
N GLY A 816 -34.53 4.72 -37.59
CA GLY A 816 -35.49 5.80 -37.48
C GLY A 816 -36.83 5.30 -36.91
N HIS A 817 -37.36 6.10 -35.98
CA HIS A 817 -38.74 6.12 -35.47
C HIS A 817 -39.21 5.02 -34.49
N ARG A 818 -39.21 5.35 -33.18
CA ARG A 818 -40.41 5.27 -32.30
C ARG A 818 -40.19 5.94 -30.93
N LYS A 819 -41.31 6.23 -30.27
CA LYS A 819 -41.54 7.17 -29.15
C LYS A 819 -40.67 6.93 -27.90
N LYS A 820 -40.32 8.06 -27.24
CA LYS A 820 -39.76 8.13 -25.87
C LYS A 820 -40.58 7.28 -24.88
N SER A 821 -39.87 6.49 -24.08
CA SER A 821 -40.34 5.96 -22.79
C SER A 821 -39.76 6.80 -21.67
N ALA A 822 -40.58 7.15 -20.67
CA ALA A 822 -40.12 7.68 -19.39
C ALA A 822 -39.88 6.49 -18.45
N HIS A 823 -38.87 6.57 -17.57
CA HIS A 823 -38.46 5.57 -16.56
C HIS A 823 -37.41 4.53 -17.02
N SER A 824 -36.15 4.94 -17.14
CA SER A 824 -35.00 4.02 -17.17
C SER A 824 -34.06 4.36 -16.00
N ASP A 825 -34.35 3.83 -14.83
CA ASP A 825 -33.50 4.04 -13.65
C ASP A 825 -33.34 2.76 -12.82
N VAL A 826 -32.06 2.47 -12.55
CA VAL A 826 -31.46 1.71 -11.44
C VAL A 826 -31.75 0.20 -11.33
N GLY A 827 -30.67 -0.60 -11.24
CA GLY A 827 -30.66 -1.95 -10.64
C GLY A 827 -31.02 -3.15 -11.54
N LYS A 828 -29.98 -3.91 -11.95
CA LYS A 828 -29.96 -5.21 -12.67
C LYS A 828 -30.39 -5.26 -14.16
N VAL A 829 -29.51 -5.94 -14.91
CA VAL A 829 -29.49 -6.29 -16.35
C VAL A 829 -30.86 -6.62 -16.97
N ILE A 830 -31.21 -5.93 -18.07
CA ILE A 830 -32.23 -6.38 -19.02
C ILE A 830 -31.62 -7.48 -19.91
N PRO A 831 -32.26 -8.66 -20.08
CA PRO A 831 -31.77 -9.69 -20.99
C PRO A 831 -31.68 -9.19 -22.43
N LEU A 832 -30.65 -9.63 -23.17
CA LEU A 832 -30.39 -9.29 -24.59
C LEU A 832 -31.56 -9.62 -25.55
N ALA A 833 -32.62 -10.26 -25.07
CA ALA A 833 -33.81 -10.64 -25.84
C ALA A 833 -34.88 -9.53 -25.93
N GLU A 834 -34.67 -8.38 -25.27
CA GLU A 834 -35.59 -7.23 -25.30
C GLU A 834 -34.96 -5.96 -25.90
N TYR A 835 -33.96 -6.13 -26.79
CA TYR A 835 -33.47 -5.06 -27.67
C TYR A 835 -34.14 -5.11 -29.05
#